data_AF-A0A7G1KJ85-F1
#
_entry.id   AF-A0A7G1KJ85-F1
#
_cell.length_a   1.000
_cell.length_b   1.000
_cell.length_c   1.000
_cell.angle_alpha   90.00
_cell.angle_beta   90.00
_cell.angle_gamma   90.00
#
_symmetry.space_group_name_H-M   'P 1'
#
loop_
_entity.id
_entity.type
_entity.pdbx_description
1 polymer ?
#
loop_
_entity_poly.entity_id
_entity_poly.type
_entity_poly.pdbx_seq_one_letter_code
_entity_poly.pdbx_strand_id
1 'polypeptide(L)'
;MLHILWSRRAVTVYFVLFALFVFPGIIGAVAAAQSGASANQELAWMEVRDSSGVSLSNYLIVTDYSLFSPGKTVVSALLELEFVGYMALVTSAIWMIGFVLGLGWLSTVGVALEGVAEGMTGQLATTAALVTGVTIGALIVGIFVIRGHFAKAKVQVVTMFIVAVLGPVFLADPLGEVLSADGFFAQARDVGIAVAAGVNGNSNPDPDQVVATMQETLADNFARKPVQVWNFGHVIDERPGCGAAWTAGVRSGSGDRVLEAMNACGDAQAYAHAKNPGMGQVGAGLILLVSVVVLLGFSVYLTGKVFGSTMRTIYHLFRAILGFAFGGFVYGPTQIALVRDVTDALIGAARMFAYIVFVGIYTLFIGNLFRQAPGQVTSVMFIAAVVMVVAIFQLAQLSKGMDRGHEWISQRVAGAALGDRPGAGVTGAVMGMGTTRANGSLGAGMLAGLAAVSTISNSPATEWLAGRTRSPLRPFSRTERKAQLASWNVWNSPGFGGAQGWYRQSYLNRQQFAEAARTAAKRYGGIDTARGVAAALQGIQDVGGTLADARGALLGAGFTNQKLIQYGLRSWGIVDANAEDETLADKHLGHVVAAMERAQHSANLVARGRGDATEAAADLATLQASTFRFRRANPGGVTLDGGLPGGPQRAWVDDYMTTPTLPKIKALQKLASGETPPTGMNLAGIDQRGAARMLTWIGNEHAMRVQQRVNRLLADPTDPQRIRDARAAIVAATDTDQWASGVHHTPWNALHPPGNNPPPRDWEDRMGPVADLLR
;
A
#
# COMPACT_ATOMS: atom_id res chain seq x y z
N MET A 1 -8.66 12.06 -14.12
CA MET A 1 -8.29 11.95 -15.55
C MET A 1 -7.11 12.87 -15.92
N LEU A 2 -7.06 14.13 -15.43
CA LEU A 2 -5.92 15.04 -15.62
C LEU A 2 -4.57 14.53 -15.05
N HIS A 3 -4.56 13.85 -13.90
CA HIS A 3 -3.32 13.28 -13.31
C HIS A 3 -2.66 12.18 -14.15
N ILE A 4 -3.44 11.38 -14.88
CA ILE A 4 -2.91 10.29 -15.72
C ILE A 4 -2.27 10.87 -16.99
N LEU A 5 -2.90 11.89 -17.57
CA LEU A 5 -2.36 12.60 -18.75
C LEU A 5 -1.10 13.41 -18.40
N TRP A 6 -1.01 13.99 -17.19
CA TRP A 6 0.19 14.70 -16.73
C TRP A 6 1.36 13.74 -16.48
N SER A 7 1.11 12.57 -15.87
CA SER A 7 2.18 11.57 -15.67
C SER A 7 2.73 11.00 -16.97
N ARG A 8 1.86 10.72 -17.95
CA ARG A 8 2.28 10.24 -19.28
C ARG A 8 3.06 11.31 -20.03
N ARG A 9 2.61 12.57 -20.00
CA ARG A 9 3.30 13.69 -20.66
C ARG A 9 4.62 14.03 -19.99
N ALA A 10 4.73 13.95 -18.66
CA ALA A 10 5.99 14.16 -17.95
C ALA A 10 7.01 13.05 -18.27
N VAL A 11 6.59 11.78 -18.32
CA VAL A 11 7.46 10.67 -18.75
C VAL A 11 7.90 10.84 -20.20
N THR A 12 7.01 11.25 -21.11
CA THR A 12 7.38 11.51 -22.51
C THR A 12 8.31 12.72 -22.64
N VAL A 13 8.10 13.79 -21.87
CA VAL A 13 8.99 14.97 -21.87
C VAL A 13 10.35 14.63 -21.28
N TYR A 14 10.43 13.85 -20.20
CA TYR A 14 11.69 13.34 -19.66
C TYR A 14 12.41 12.42 -20.65
N PHE A 15 11.68 11.55 -21.34
CA PHE A 15 12.26 10.65 -22.36
C PHE A 15 12.77 11.43 -23.58
N VAL A 16 12.07 12.50 -23.99
CA VAL A 16 12.47 13.38 -25.10
C VAL A 16 13.64 14.29 -24.71
N LEU A 17 13.65 14.85 -23.50
CA LEU A 17 14.79 15.60 -22.96
C LEU A 17 16.01 14.70 -22.79
N PHE A 18 15.82 13.48 -22.31
CA PHE A 18 16.87 12.48 -22.20
C PHE A 18 17.42 12.07 -23.57
N ALA A 19 16.55 11.81 -24.57
CA ALA A 19 16.99 11.59 -25.94
C ALA A 19 17.79 12.80 -26.48
N LEU A 20 17.36 14.03 -26.20
CA LEU A 20 18.08 15.26 -26.59
C LEU A 20 19.44 15.44 -25.90
N PHE A 21 19.65 14.88 -24.70
CA PHE A 21 20.92 14.94 -23.96
C PHE A 21 21.83 13.71 -24.17
N VAL A 22 21.29 12.58 -24.63
CA VAL A 22 22.03 11.35 -24.93
C VAL A 22 22.47 11.28 -26.40
N PHE A 23 21.69 11.85 -27.31
CA PHE A 23 22.08 11.95 -28.72
C PHE A 23 23.38 12.75 -28.99
N PRO A 24 23.77 13.78 -28.20
CA PRO A 24 25.11 14.38 -28.27
C PRO A 24 26.25 13.37 -28.05
N GLY A 25 26.07 12.40 -27.15
CA GLY A 25 27.04 11.31 -26.93
C GLY A 25 27.17 10.36 -28.14
N ILE A 26 26.13 10.27 -28.99
CA ILE A 26 26.19 9.53 -30.26
C ILE A 26 27.04 10.28 -31.29
N ILE A 27 27.11 11.62 -31.21
CA ILE A 27 27.97 12.44 -32.08
C ILE A 27 29.43 12.39 -31.60
N GLY A 28 29.68 12.32 -30.28
CA GLY A 28 31.02 12.12 -29.70
C GLY A 28 31.62 10.72 -29.96
N ALA A 29 30.79 9.67 -30.00
CA ALA A 29 31.24 8.29 -30.22
C ALA A 29 31.93 8.06 -31.58
N VAL A 30 31.51 8.77 -32.64
CA VAL A 30 32.12 8.65 -33.97
C VAL A 30 33.51 9.33 -34.03
N ALA A 31 33.78 10.30 -33.15
CA ALA A 31 35.08 10.96 -33.03
C ALA A 31 36.05 10.21 -32.10
N ALA A 32 35.55 9.60 -31.01
CA ALA A 32 36.36 8.83 -30.06
C ALA A 32 36.91 7.51 -30.66
N ALA A 33 36.15 6.87 -31.55
CA ALA A 33 36.52 5.64 -32.27
C ALA A 33 37.82 5.75 -33.10
N GLN A 34 38.31 6.97 -33.37
CA GLN A 34 39.59 7.19 -34.07
C GLN A 34 40.81 7.30 -33.14
N SER A 35 40.63 7.38 -31.82
CA SER A 35 41.70 7.77 -30.88
C SER A 35 42.01 6.75 -29.78
N GLY A 36 41.20 5.70 -29.60
CA GLY A 36 41.39 4.71 -28.53
C GLY A 36 41.19 5.26 -27.10
N ALA A 37 40.63 6.48 -26.97
CA ALA A 37 40.32 7.12 -25.71
C ALA A 37 38.88 6.79 -25.23
N SER A 38 38.62 6.91 -23.94
CA SER A 38 37.30 6.65 -23.34
C SER A 38 36.22 7.57 -23.93
N ALA A 39 35.29 7.02 -24.71
CA ALA A 39 34.16 7.74 -25.30
C ALA A 39 33.15 8.32 -24.28
N ASN A 40 33.31 8.02 -22.98
CA ASN A 40 32.41 8.40 -21.89
C ASN A 40 32.81 9.69 -21.14
N GLN A 41 33.79 10.46 -21.63
CA GLN A 41 34.26 11.69 -20.97
C GLN A 41 33.15 12.76 -20.81
N GLU A 42 32.15 12.76 -21.70
CA GLU A 42 30.99 13.65 -21.61
C GLU A 42 30.14 13.40 -20.34
N LEU A 43 30.27 12.23 -19.70
CA LEU A 43 29.58 11.88 -18.45
C LEU A 43 30.38 12.27 -17.20
N ALA A 44 31.58 12.82 -17.34
CA ALA A 44 32.48 13.11 -16.21
C ALA A 44 31.88 14.11 -15.21
N TRP A 45 30.98 15.00 -15.65
CA TRP A 45 30.31 15.97 -14.77
C TRP A 45 29.35 15.32 -13.76
N MET A 46 28.88 14.08 -14.01
CA MET A 46 27.99 13.36 -13.10
C MET A 46 28.75 12.79 -11.89
N GLU A 47 30.08 12.70 -11.96
CA GLU A 47 30.97 12.32 -10.86
C GLU A 47 30.61 11.02 -10.10
N VAL A 48 29.96 10.06 -10.77
CA VAL A 48 29.62 8.75 -10.19
C VAL A 48 30.86 7.87 -10.14
N ARG A 49 31.18 7.36 -8.94
CA ARG A 49 32.37 6.51 -8.69
C ARG A 49 31.98 5.13 -8.17
N ASP A 50 32.80 4.15 -8.51
CA ASP A 50 32.75 2.81 -7.93
C ASP A 50 33.41 2.76 -6.54
N SER A 51 33.30 1.63 -5.83
CA SER A 51 33.92 1.47 -4.49
C SER A 51 35.45 1.51 -4.49
N SER A 52 36.09 1.41 -5.67
CA SER A 52 37.53 1.58 -5.85
C SER A 52 37.93 3.03 -6.16
N GLY A 53 36.97 3.96 -6.16
CA GLY A 53 37.18 5.38 -6.46
C GLY A 53 37.47 5.68 -7.94
N VAL A 54 37.11 4.78 -8.85
CA VAL A 54 37.19 5.01 -10.31
C VAL A 54 35.90 5.64 -10.79
N SER A 55 36.01 6.73 -11.55
CA SER A 55 34.84 7.34 -12.21
C SER A 55 34.32 6.44 -13.33
N LEU A 56 32.99 6.27 -13.39
CA LEU A 56 32.34 5.52 -14.47
C LEU A 56 32.62 6.12 -15.87
N SER A 57 32.92 7.42 -15.95
CA SER A 57 33.34 8.07 -17.20
C SER A 57 34.63 7.51 -17.81
N ASN A 58 35.46 6.84 -17.00
CA ASN A 58 36.74 6.28 -17.45
C ASN A 58 36.62 4.84 -17.94
N TYR A 59 35.44 4.22 -17.81
CA TYR A 59 35.24 2.84 -18.23
C TYR A 59 35.24 2.74 -19.76
N LEU A 60 35.82 1.66 -20.25
CA LEU A 60 36.03 1.38 -21.67
C LEU A 60 35.76 -0.10 -21.98
N ILE A 61 35.33 -0.37 -23.20
CA ILE A 61 35.28 -1.72 -23.78
C ILE A 61 36.63 -2.00 -24.43
N VAL A 62 37.24 -3.16 -24.14
CA VAL A 62 38.55 -3.56 -24.68
C VAL A 62 38.33 -4.51 -25.85
N THR A 63 38.57 -4.04 -27.07
CA THR A 63 38.51 -4.85 -28.30
C THR A 63 39.74 -4.61 -29.18
N ASP A 64 40.19 -5.65 -29.89
CA ASP A 64 41.32 -5.56 -30.82
C ASP A 64 40.81 -5.11 -32.21
N TYR A 65 41.21 -3.91 -32.64
CA TYR A 65 40.82 -3.31 -33.91
C TYR A 65 41.76 -3.76 -35.03
N SER A 66 41.29 -4.66 -35.90
CA SER A 66 42.00 -5.06 -37.12
C SER A 66 41.37 -4.39 -38.35
N LEU A 67 42.11 -3.47 -38.98
CA LEU A 67 41.74 -2.81 -40.25
C LEU A 67 41.54 -3.78 -41.43
N PHE A 68 42.05 -5.02 -41.32
CA PHE A 68 42.07 -6.00 -42.41
C PHE A 68 41.00 -7.09 -42.28
N SER A 69 40.04 -6.94 -41.36
CA SER A 69 38.92 -7.89 -41.20
C SER A 69 37.57 -7.15 -41.07
N PRO A 70 36.87 -6.86 -42.18
CA PRO A 70 35.69 -5.98 -42.18
C PRO A 70 34.56 -6.48 -41.26
N GLY A 71 34.43 -7.80 -41.08
CA GLY A 71 33.47 -8.38 -40.13
C GLY A 71 33.78 -8.06 -38.66
N LYS A 72 35.05 -8.05 -38.25
CA LYS A 72 35.44 -7.71 -36.87
C LYS A 72 35.30 -6.21 -36.60
N THR A 73 35.54 -5.38 -37.61
CA THR A 73 35.33 -3.92 -37.52
C THR A 73 33.85 -3.58 -37.28
N VAL A 74 32.92 -4.24 -37.97
CA VAL A 74 31.48 -4.04 -37.78
C VAL A 74 31.04 -4.47 -36.37
N VAL A 75 31.50 -5.62 -35.89
CA VAL A 75 31.18 -6.11 -34.54
C VAL A 75 31.77 -5.18 -33.47
N SER A 76 33.00 -4.72 -33.63
CA SER A 76 33.63 -3.78 -32.67
C SER A 76 32.91 -2.44 -32.63
N ALA A 77 32.50 -1.89 -33.78
CA ALA A 77 31.75 -0.63 -33.83
C ALA A 77 30.37 -0.74 -33.18
N LEU A 78 29.68 -1.89 -33.35
CA LEU A 78 28.41 -2.16 -32.67
C LEU A 78 28.59 -2.28 -31.15
N LEU A 79 29.62 -3.00 -30.70
CA LEU A 79 29.95 -3.15 -29.28
C LEU A 79 30.29 -1.80 -28.63
N GLU A 80 31.05 -0.95 -29.33
CA GLU A 80 31.43 0.37 -28.84
C GLU A 80 30.21 1.29 -28.71
N LEU A 81 29.34 1.33 -29.72
CA LEU A 81 28.09 2.11 -29.67
C LEU A 81 27.18 1.63 -28.53
N GLU A 82 27.03 0.32 -28.39
CA GLU A 82 26.22 -0.30 -27.35
C GLU A 82 26.76 -0.02 -25.95
N PHE A 83 28.09 -0.07 -25.80
CA PHE A 83 28.78 0.21 -24.55
C PHE A 83 28.62 1.67 -24.13
N VAL A 84 28.77 2.63 -25.05
CA VAL A 84 28.53 4.07 -24.78
C VAL A 84 27.08 4.29 -24.34
N GLY A 85 26.13 3.70 -25.07
CA GLY A 85 24.71 3.78 -24.70
C GLY A 85 24.43 3.21 -23.31
N TYR A 86 24.99 2.03 -23.02
CA TYR A 86 24.88 1.39 -21.71
C TYR A 86 25.47 2.25 -20.58
N MET A 87 26.71 2.73 -20.73
CA MET A 87 27.37 3.55 -19.71
C MET A 87 26.66 4.89 -19.49
N ALA A 88 26.15 5.52 -20.55
CA ALA A 88 25.34 6.74 -20.43
C ALA A 88 24.04 6.49 -19.64
N LEU A 89 23.34 5.38 -19.92
CA LEU A 89 22.11 5.01 -19.22
C LEU A 89 22.37 4.67 -17.75
N VAL A 90 23.40 3.86 -17.45
CA VAL A 90 23.72 3.43 -16.07
C VAL A 90 24.15 4.64 -15.25
N THR A 91 25.09 5.43 -15.77
CA THR A 91 25.64 6.60 -15.06
C THR A 91 24.53 7.61 -14.76
N SER A 92 23.66 7.89 -15.73
CA SER A 92 22.51 8.78 -15.55
C SER A 92 21.54 8.26 -14.48
N ALA A 93 21.25 6.95 -14.48
CA ALA A 93 20.32 6.36 -13.52
C ALA A 93 20.84 6.44 -12.08
N ILE A 94 22.13 6.12 -11.87
CA ILE A 94 22.78 6.16 -10.54
C ILE A 94 22.95 7.60 -10.08
N TRP A 95 23.38 8.49 -10.97
CA TRP A 95 23.51 9.92 -10.68
C TRP A 95 22.18 10.49 -10.20
N MET A 96 21.08 10.19 -10.89
CA MET A 96 19.78 10.76 -10.53
C MET A 96 19.25 10.23 -9.19
N ILE A 97 19.52 8.97 -8.84
CA ILE A 97 19.21 8.42 -7.50
C ILE A 97 19.99 9.19 -6.43
N GLY A 98 21.31 9.33 -6.61
CA GLY A 98 22.14 10.07 -5.65
C GLY A 98 21.81 11.55 -5.59
N PHE A 99 21.47 12.18 -6.71
CA PHE A 99 21.03 13.56 -6.78
C PHE A 99 19.79 13.79 -5.91
N VAL A 100 18.78 12.91 -6.00
CA VAL A 100 17.56 13.01 -5.20
C VAL A 100 17.82 12.74 -3.72
N LEU A 101 18.61 11.71 -3.40
CA LEU A 101 18.95 11.37 -2.02
C LEU A 101 19.86 12.42 -1.39
N GLY A 102 20.75 13.06 -2.14
CA GLY A 102 21.68 14.06 -1.63
C GLY A 102 21.04 15.41 -1.31
N LEU A 103 19.81 15.68 -1.77
CA LEU A 103 19.08 16.96 -1.57
C LEU A 103 19.83 18.24 -1.97
N GLY A 104 21.02 18.17 -2.59
CA GLY A 104 21.75 19.36 -3.06
C GLY A 104 20.98 20.19 -4.10
N TRP A 105 20.00 19.58 -4.76
CA TRP A 105 19.07 20.29 -5.63
C TRP A 105 18.07 21.15 -4.85
N LEU A 106 17.68 20.71 -3.65
CA LEU A 106 16.74 21.41 -2.79
C LEU A 106 17.37 22.66 -2.21
N SER A 107 18.67 22.64 -1.85
CA SER A 107 19.37 23.83 -1.38
C SER A 107 19.49 24.89 -2.48
N THR A 108 19.79 24.47 -3.71
CA THR A 108 19.89 25.39 -4.86
C THR A 108 18.55 26.07 -5.18
N VAL A 109 17.46 25.31 -5.15
CA VAL A 109 16.09 25.83 -5.40
C VAL A 109 15.54 26.56 -4.17
N GLY A 110 15.91 26.10 -2.97
CA GLY A 110 15.43 26.58 -1.67
C GLY A 110 15.77 28.05 -1.46
N VAL A 111 17.02 28.43 -1.68
CA VAL A 111 17.47 29.84 -1.57
C VAL A 111 16.64 30.78 -2.45
N ALA A 112 16.29 30.35 -3.67
CA ALA A 112 15.45 31.15 -4.56
C ALA A 112 14.00 31.27 -4.07
N LEU A 113 13.44 30.21 -3.49
CA LEU A 113 12.07 30.18 -2.98
C LEU A 113 11.93 30.90 -1.64
N GLU A 114 12.94 30.82 -0.77
CA GLU A 114 13.02 31.55 0.49
C GLU A 114 12.92 33.06 0.24
N GLY A 115 13.70 33.61 -0.69
CA GLY A 115 13.62 35.03 -1.03
C GLY A 115 12.24 35.47 -1.55
N VAL A 116 11.53 34.59 -2.28
CA VAL A 116 10.14 34.87 -2.72
C VAL A 116 9.17 34.83 -1.54
N ALA A 117 9.32 33.88 -0.63
CA ALA A 117 8.48 33.73 0.54
C ALA A 117 8.67 34.86 1.55
N GLU A 118 9.92 35.30 1.78
CA GLU A 118 10.24 36.48 2.59
C GLU A 118 9.61 37.74 1.98
N GLY A 119 9.75 37.94 0.67
CA GLY A 119 9.14 39.09 -0.02
C GLY A 119 7.62 39.10 0.06
N MET A 120 6.99 37.93 -0.12
CA MET A 120 5.54 37.76 0.03
C MET A 120 5.08 38.00 1.47
N THR A 121 5.84 37.54 2.45
CA THR A 121 5.51 37.68 3.87
C THR A 121 5.68 39.12 4.34
N GLY A 122 6.73 39.82 3.90
CA GLY A 122 6.93 41.25 4.19
C GLY A 122 5.80 42.14 3.69
N GLN A 123 5.10 41.75 2.62
CA GLN A 123 3.93 42.49 2.10
C GLN A 123 2.61 42.10 2.77
N LEU A 124 2.45 40.85 3.20
CA LEU A 124 1.18 40.30 3.67
C LEU A 124 1.05 40.29 5.20
N ALA A 125 2.14 40.03 5.92
CA ALA A 125 2.17 39.99 7.39
C ALA A 125 2.28 41.39 8.01
N THR A 126 1.55 42.35 7.47
CA THR A 126 1.48 43.70 8.06
C THR A 126 0.65 43.66 9.34
N THR A 127 1.00 44.50 10.32
CA THR A 127 0.20 44.69 11.53
C THR A 127 -1.25 45.01 11.19
N ALA A 128 -1.49 45.76 10.11
CA ALA A 128 -2.83 46.08 9.61
C ALA A 128 -3.61 44.83 9.16
N ALA A 129 -2.98 43.91 8.42
CA ALA A 129 -3.64 42.68 7.98
C ALA A 129 -4.02 41.77 9.16
N LEU A 130 -3.12 41.61 10.14
CA LEU A 130 -3.38 40.82 11.34
C LEU A 130 -4.50 41.43 12.19
N VAL A 131 -4.43 42.74 12.48
CA VAL A 131 -5.48 43.45 13.24
C VAL A 131 -6.83 43.34 12.53
N THR A 132 -6.86 43.47 11.21
CA THR A 132 -8.09 43.33 10.41
C THR A 132 -8.64 41.91 10.48
N GLY A 133 -7.79 40.89 10.31
CA GLY A 133 -8.18 39.48 10.40
C GLY A 133 -8.75 39.11 11.77
N VAL A 134 -8.08 39.52 12.85
CA VAL A 134 -8.53 39.31 14.23
C VAL A 134 -9.86 40.01 14.49
N THR A 135 -10.03 41.24 14.03
CA THR A 135 -11.26 42.02 14.22
C THR A 135 -12.46 41.34 13.52
N ILE A 136 -12.27 40.90 12.27
CA ILE A 136 -13.31 40.16 11.52
C ILE A 136 -13.64 38.83 12.22
N GLY A 137 -12.62 38.09 12.67
CA GLY A 137 -12.79 36.84 13.40
C GLY A 137 -13.59 37.03 14.70
N ALA A 138 -13.25 38.05 15.50
CA ALA A 138 -13.93 38.39 16.74
C ALA A 138 -15.40 38.79 16.50
N LEU A 139 -15.68 39.51 15.42
CA LEU A 139 -17.04 39.86 15.01
C LEU A 139 -17.88 38.62 14.67
N ILE A 140 -17.30 37.63 13.97
CA ILE A 140 -17.99 36.36 13.66
C ILE A 140 -18.25 35.55 14.94
N VAL A 141 -17.29 35.51 15.87
CA VAL A 141 -17.49 34.88 17.19
C VAL A 141 -18.66 35.54 17.93
N GLY A 142 -18.71 36.87 17.96
CA GLY A 142 -19.82 37.63 18.55
C GLY A 142 -21.17 37.27 17.91
N ILE A 143 -21.23 37.16 16.59
CA ILE A 143 -22.43 36.73 15.86
C ILE A 143 -22.86 35.31 16.26
N PHE A 144 -21.92 34.37 16.45
CA PHE A 144 -22.26 33.01 16.90
C PHE A 144 -22.78 32.96 18.32
N VAL A 145 -22.24 33.79 19.22
CA VAL A 145 -22.74 33.93 20.59
C VAL A 145 -24.17 34.49 20.59
N ILE A 146 -24.42 35.56 19.82
CA ILE A 146 -25.75 36.18 19.68
C ILE A 146 -26.77 35.18 19.10
N ARG A 147 -26.35 34.32 18.16
CA ARG A 147 -27.22 33.29 17.55
C ARG A 147 -27.33 31.99 18.37
N GLY A 148 -26.73 31.91 19.56
CA GLY A 148 -26.80 30.73 20.44
C GLY A 148 -25.93 29.55 20.00
N HIS A 149 -25.01 29.74 19.04
CA HIS A 149 -24.09 28.70 18.54
C HIS A 149 -22.79 28.63 19.36
N PHE A 150 -22.90 28.39 20.68
CA PHE A 150 -21.74 28.38 21.60
C PHE A 150 -20.65 27.37 21.24
N ALA A 151 -21.01 26.23 20.64
CA ALA A 151 -20.03 25.23 20.21
C ALA A 151 -19.13 25.76 19.07
N LYS A 152 -19.72 26.43 18.06
CA LYS A 152 -18.98 27.02 16.94
C LYS A 152 -18.13 28.22 17.39
N ALA A 153 -18.65 29.02 18.32
CA ALA A 153 -17.90 30.12 18.92
C ALA A 153 -16.65 29.62 19.66
N LYS A 154 -16.76 28.57 20.48
CA LYS A 154 -15.61 27.97 21.19
C LYS A 154 -14.54 27.46 20.22
N VAL A 155 -14.93 26.73 19.18
CA VAL A 155 -14.00 26.22 18.17
C VAL A 155 -13.30 27.38 17.44
N GLN A 156 -14.03 28.41 17.05
CA GLN A 156 -13.44 29.56 16.37
C GLN A 156 -12.42 30.31 17.25
N VAL A 157 -12.71 30.50 18.53
CA VAL A 157 -11.78 31.13 19.48
C VAL A 157 -10.51 30.30 19.62
N VAL A 158 -10.63 28.98 19.76
CA VAL A 158 -9.47 28.08 19.85
C VAL A 158 -8.64 28.14 18.57
N THR A 159 -9.26 28.10 17.38
CA THR A 159 -8.53 28.17 16.12
C THR A 159 -7.85 29.53 15.93
N MET A 160 -8.51 30.64 16.27
CA MET A 160 -7.89 31.98 16.24
C MET A 160 -6.69 32.07 17.19
N PHE A 161 -6.78 31.46 18.37
CA PHE A 161 -5.67 31.39 19.32
C PHE A 161 -4.49 30.60 18.75
N ILE A 162 -4.76 29.42 18.17
CA ILE A 162 -3.72 28.60 17.52
C ILE A 162 -3.04 29.37 16.38
N VAL A 163 -3.80 30.04 15.52
CA VAL A 163 -3.26 30.86 14.42
C VAL A 163 -2.48 32.06 14.96
N ALA A 164 -2.90 32.68 16.07
CA ALA A 164 -2.18 33.79 16.69
C ALA A 164 -0.83 33.37 17.31
N VAL A 165 -0.73 32.13 17.81
CA VAL A 165 0.50 31.60 18.40
C VAL A 165 1.44 31.08 17.31
N LEU A 166 0.93 30.28 16.37
CA LEU A 166 1.76 29.65 15.33
C LEU A 166 2.07 30.57 14.15
N GLY A 167 1.17 31.52 13.86
CA GLY A 167 1.30 32.42 12.72
C GLY A 167 2.57 33.27 12.74
N PRO A 168 2.92 33.95 13.83
CA PRO A 168 4.16 34.73 13.90
C PRO A 168 5.42 33.88 13.76
N VAL A 169 5.43 32.66 14.31
CA VAL A 169 6.56 31.72 14.18
C VAL A 169 6.73 31.31 12.72
N PHE A 170 5.64 30.90 12.07
CA PHE A 170 5.66 30.53 10.66
C PHE A 170 5.96 31.72 9.73
N LEU A 171 5.46 32.92 10.01
CA LEU A 171 5.68 34.09 9.14
C LEU A 171 7.06 34.73 9.33
N ALA A 172 7.75 34.45 10.44
CA ALA A 172 9.13 34.91 10.62
C ALA A 172 10.08 34.23 9.63
N ASP A 173 9.87 32.93 9.40
CA ASP A 173 10.64 32.14 8.43
C ASP A 173 9.77 31.00 7.83
N PRO A 174 8.92 31.30 6.82
CA PRO A 174 7.89 30.37 6.35
C PRO A 174 8.41 29.17 5.57
N LEU A 175 9.66 29.22 5.12
CA LEU A 175 10.28 28.15 4.33
C LEU A 175 11.66 27.74 4.84
N GLY A 176 12.41 28.58 5.55
CA GLY A 176 13.77 28.27 5.96
C GLY A 176 13.85 27.06 6.91
N GLU A 177 12.91 26.89 7.83
CA GLU A 177 12.90 25.71 8.71
C GLU A 177 12.55 24.40 7.96
N VAL A 178 11.93 24.51 6.78
CA VAL A 178 11.55 23.35 5.95
C VAL A 178 12.60 23.04 4.86
N LEU A 179 13.18 24.08 4.24
CA LEU A 179 14.08 23.99 3.08
C LEU A 179 15.57 24.12 3.42
N SER A 180 15.92 24.52 4.66
CA SER A 180 17.32 24.59 5.10
C SER A 180 18.01 23.22 5.01
N ALA A 181 19.34 23.27 5.03
CA ALA A 181 20.20 22.08 4.98
C ALA A 181 19.91 21.09 6.12
N ASP A 182 19.46 21.57 7.28
CA ASP A 182 19.04 20.76 8.44
C ASP A 182 17.51 20.76 8.65
N GLY A 183 16.78 21.26 7.65
CA GLY A 183 15.34 21.47 7.71
C GLY A 183 14.53 20.17 7.70
N PHE A 184 13.21 20.31 7.80
CA PHE A 184 12.30 19.16 7.93
C PHE A 184 12.45 18.11 6.82
N PHE A 185 12.76 18.50 5.58
CA PHE A 185 13.01 17.56 4.50
C PHE A 185 14.33 16.81 4.62
N ALA A 186 15.38 17.48 5.11
CA ALA A 186 16.67 16.86 5.38
C ALA A 186 16.55 15.85 6.52
N GLN A 187 15.88 16.23 7.61
CA GLN A 187 15.60 15.30 8.71
C GLN A 187 14.75 14.10 8.27
N ALA A 188 13.71 14.33 7.46
CA ALA A 188 12.91 13.24 6.91
C ALA A 188 13.77 12.30 6.05
N ARG A 189 14.67 12.83 5.22
CA ARG A 189 15.63 12.00 4.49
C ARG A 189 16.52 11.21 5.45
N ASP A 190 17.13 11.87 6.42
CA ASP A 190 18.14 11.26 7.30
C ASP A 190 17.55 10.13 8.13
N VAL A 191 16.34 10.33 8.67
CA VAL A 191 15.59 9.26 9.34
C VAL A 191 15.28 8.13 8.35
N GLY A 192 14.90 8.45 7.11
CA GLY A 192 14.61 7.45 6.08
C GLY A 192 15.82 6.59 5.73
N ILE A 193 16.98 7.22 5.61
CA ILE A 193 18.28 6.57 5.38
C ILE A 193 18.67 5.74 6.60
N ALA A 194 18.51 6.28 7.81
CA ALA A 194 18.81 5.58 9.05
C ALA A 194 17.95 4.32 9.23
N VAL A 195 16.66 4.37 8.88
CA VAL A 195 15.79 3.18 8.88
C VAL A 195 16.28 2.16 7.87
N ALA A 196 16.60 2.56 6.63
CA ALA A 196 17.08 1.65 5.61
C ALA A 196 18.42 0.98 5.99
N ALA A 197 19.33 1.73 6.61
CA ALA A 197 20.60 1.23 7.11
C ALA A 197 20.44 0.36 8.37
N GLY A 198 19.53 0.71 9.28
CA GLY A 198 19.22 -0.03 10.51
C GLY A 198 18.62 -1.40 10.25
N VAL A 199 17.76 -1.54 9.23
CA VAL A 199 17.25 -2.85 8.75
C VAL A 199 18.39 -3.78 8.32
N ASN A 200 19.57 -3.24 8.02
CA ASN A 200 20.77 -3.99 7.61
C ASN A 200 21.89 -4.01 8.67
N GLY A 201 21.58 -3.65 9.91
CA GLY A 201 22.49 -3.86 11.05
C GLY A 201 23.45 -2.71 11.37
N ASN A 202 23.35 -1.56 10.69
CA ASN A 202 24.07 -0.34 11.10
C ASN A 202 23.15 0.55 11.96
N SER A 203 23.42 0.60 13.27
CA SER A 203 22.59 1.32 14.24
C SER A 203 22.94 2.80 14.40
N ASN A 204 24.06 3.28 13.85
CA ASN A 204 24.41 4.72 13.86
C ASN A 204 25.02 5.15 12.51
N PRO A 205 24.20 5.16 11.44
CA PRO A 205 24.65 5.52 10.11
C PRO A 205 24.82 7.04 9.94
N ASP A 206 25.92 7.46 9.33
CA ASP A 206 26.08 8.81 8.79
C ASP A 206 25.33 8.92 7.44
N PRO A 207 24.27 9.74 7.32
CA PRO A 207 23.42 9.78 6.13
C PRO A 207 24.18 10.06 4.83
N ASP A 208 25.14 10.98 4.84
CA ASP A 208 25.87 11.38 3.63
C ASP A 208 26.81 10.25 3.18
N GLN A 209 27.46 9.56 4.12
CA GLN A 209 28.26 8.37 3.81
C GLN A 209 27.40 7.23 3.30
N VAL A 210 26.16 7.06 3.81
CA VAL A 210 25.26 6.01 3.32
C VAL A 210 24.82 6.29 1.89
N VAL A 211 24.52 7.55 1.53
CA VAL A 211 24.19 7.91 0.14
C VAL A 211 25.37 7.62 -0.79
N ALA A 212 26.59 8.02 -0.39
CA ALA A 212 27.80 7.71 -1.14
C ALA A 212 28.00 6.19 -1.30
N THR A 213 27.88 5.44 -0.20
CA THR A 213 28.00 3.97 -0.20
C THR A 213 26.91 3.31 -1.07
N MET A 214 25.70 3.85 -1.08
CA MET A 214 24.60 3.36 -1.95
C MET A 214 24.92 3.62 -3.42
N GLN A 215 25.46 4.80 -3.77
CA GLN A 215 25.89 5.07 -5.14
C GLN A 215 27.05 4.18 -5.57
N GLU A 216 28.06 3.99 -4.73
CA GLU A 216 29.18 3.06 -4.97
C GLU A 216 28.68 1.63 -5.16
N THR A 217 27.77 1.16 -4.30
CA THR A 217 27.16 -0.17 -4.40
C THR A 217 26.37 -0.34 -5.71
N LEU A 218 25.65 0.70 -6.13
CA LEU A 218 24.94 0.69 -7.42
C LEU A 218 25.95 0.69 -8.58
N ALA A 219 27.02 1.47 -8.51
CA ALA A 219 28.07 1.51 -9.53
C ALA A 219 28.81 0.17 -9.65
N ASP A 220 29.10 -0.49 -8.54
CA ASP A 220 29.73 -1.80 -8.53
C ASP A 220 28.86 -2.87 -9.20
N ASN A 221 27.58 -2.91 -8.83
CA ASN A 221 26.67 -3.96 -9.27
C ASN A 221 26.09 -3.73 -10.67
N PHE A 222 25.84 -2.47 -11.06
CA PHE A 222 25.25 -2.13 -12.35
C PHE A 222 26.22 -1.61 -13.39
N ALA A 223 27.48 -1.31 -13.04
CA ALA A 223 28.50 -0.95 -14.04
C ALA A 223 29.74 -1.85 -13.93
N ARG A 224 30.44 -1.88 -12.79
CA ARG A 224 31.74 -2.56 -12.67
C ARG A 224 31.68 -4.05 -13.01
N LYS A 225 30.87 -4.82 -12.27
CA LYS A 225 30.77 -6.28 -12.50
C LYS A 225 30.22 -6.61 -13.89
N PRO A 226 29.15 -5.97 -14.39
CA PRO A 226 28.67 -6.23 -15.75
C PRO A 226 29.69 -5.89 -16.84
N VAL A 227 30.42 -4.78 -16.73
CA VAL A 227 31.44 -4.38 -17.72
C VAL A 227 32.63 -5.35 -17.70
N GLN A 228 33.02 -5.87 -16.54
CA GLN A 228 34.04 -6.92 -16.46
C GLN A 228 33.57 -8.21 -17.13
N VAL A 229 32.35 -8.66 -16.86
CA VAL A 229 31.78 -9.85 -17.51
C VAL A 229 31.63 -9.65 -19.02
N TRP A 230 31.27 -8.46 -19.47
CA TRP A 230 31.13 -8.16 -20.89
C TRP A 230 32.49 -8.18 -21.62
N ASN A 231 33.52 -7.58 -21.04
CA ASN A 231 34.87 -7.57 -21.59
C ASN A 231 35.55 -8.94 -21.54
N PHE A 232 35.47 -9.63 -20.39
CA PHE A 232 36.35 -10.75 -20.06
C PHE A 232 35.64 -12.09 -19.89
N GLY A 233 34.30 -12.11 -19.87
CA GLY A 233 33.50 -13.31 -19.70
C GLY A 233 33.21 -13.70 -18.24
N HIS A 234 33.93 -13.11 -17.28
CA HIS A 234 33.74 -13.32 -15.84
C HIS A 234 34.13 -12.07 -15.03
N VAL A 235 33.80 -12.06 -13.73
CA VAL A 235 34.16 -10.98 -12.81
C VAL A 235 35.62 -11.14 -12.40
N ILE A 236 36.44 -10.11 -12.64
CA ILE A 236 37.88 -10.15 -12.39
C ILE A 236 38.22 -9.83 -10.94
N ASP A 237 37.37 -9.06 -10.27
CA ASP A 237 37.55 -8.68 -8.86
C ASP A 237 37.57 -9.89 -7.89
N GLU A 238 37.09 -11.06 -8.32
CA GLU A 238 37.13 -12.29 -7.53
C GLU A 238 38.54 -12.94 -7.49
N ARG A 239 39.46 -12.55 -8.39
CA ARG A 239 40.83 -13.07 -8.42
C ARG A 239 41.80 -12.15 -7.67
N PRO A 240 42.68 -12.70 -6.80
CA PRO A 240 43.64 -11.90 -6.05
C PRO A 240 44.56 -11.09 -6.96
N GLY A 241 44.63 -9.77 -6.75
CA GLY A 241 45.51 -8.85 -7.49
C GLY A 241 45.01 -8.39 -8.87
N CYS A 242 44.16 -9.16 -9.55
CA CYS A 242 43.64 -8.78 -10.87
C CYS A 242 42.65 -7.60 -10.83
N GLY A 243 41.84 -7.47 -9.77
CA GLY A 243 40.92 -6.32 -9.63
C GLY A 243 41.67 -4.97 -9.54
N ALA A 244 42.76 -4.93 -8.78
CA ALA A 244 43.61 -3.74 -8.68
C ALA A 244 44.34 -3.42 -10.00
N ALA A 245 44.79 -4.47 -10.71
CA ALA A 245 45.40 -4.33 -12.04
C ALA A 245 44.39 -3.77 -13.07
N TRP A 246 43.14 -4.24 -13.04
CA TRP A 246 42.06 -3.72 -13.88
C TRP A 246 41.76 -2.25 -13.57
N THR A 247 41.58 -1.90 -12.29
CA THR A 247 41.37 -0.51 -11.84
C THR A 247 42.50 0.42 -12.29
N ALA A 248 43.77 -0.01 -12.17
CA ALA A 248 44.92 0.77 -12.64
C ALA A 248 44.91 0.95 -14.16
N GLY A 249 44.57 -0.11 -14.90
CA GLY A 249 44.42 -0.05 -16.36
C GLY A 249 43.32 0.92 -16.80
N VAL A 250 42.13 0.85 -16.20
CA VAL A 250 40.99 1.73 -16.52
C VAL A 250 41.30 3.19 -16.23
N ARG A 251 42.00 3.48 -15.12
CA ARG A 251 42.46 4.85 -14.80
C ARG A 251 43.43 5.42 -15.82
N SER A 252 44.14 4.55 -16.55
CA SER A 252 45.07 4.99 -17.59
C SER A 252 44.36 5.41 -18.89
N GLY A 253 43.08 5.10 -19.05
CA GLY A 253 42.26 5.46 -20.21
C GLY A 253 42.61 4.73 -21.51
N SER A 254 43.51 3.73 -21.46
CA SER A 254 43.99 2.97 -22.62
C SER A 254 43.55 1.51 -22.54
N GLY A 255 42.85 1.03 -23.58
CA GLY A 255 42.42 -0.36 -23.68
C GLY A 255 43.59 -1.36 -23.72
N ASP A 256 44.69 -1.00 -24.39
CA ASP A 256 45.88 -1.86 -24.48
C ASP A 256 46.53 -2.09 -23.11
N ARG A 257 46.59 -1.05 -22.27
CA ARG A 257 47.12 -1.16 -20.89
C ARG A 257 46.23 -2.00 -20.00
N VAL A 258 44.90 -1.96 -20.19
CA VAL A 258 43.98 -2.85 -19.50
C VAL A 258 44.25 -4.29 -19.91
N LEU A 259 44.43 -4.55 -21.21
CA LEU A 259 44.69 -5.89 -21.74
C LEU A 259 46.05 -6.45 -21.25
N GLU A 260 47.09 -5.63 -21.25
CA GLU A 260 48.42 -5.98 -20.73
C GLU A 260 48.38 -6.25 -19.22
N ALA A 261 47.62 -5.46 -18.46
CA ALA A 261 47.41 -5.68 -17.03
C ALA A 261 46.72 -7.02 -16.73
N MET A 262 45.79 -7.47 -17.58
CA MET A 262 45.13 -8.78 -17.42
C MET A 262 46.08 -9.94 -17.73
N ASN A 263 46.98 -9.76 -18.72
CA ASN A 263 48.04 -10.73 -18.99
C ASN A 263 49.04 -10.80 -17.82
N ALA A 264 49.45 -9.64 -17.28
CA ALA A 264 50.38 -9.54 -16.16
C ALA A 264 49.80 -10.11 -14.84
N CYS A 265 48.48 -10.04 -14.64
CA CYS A 265 47.83 -10.60 -13.46
C CYS A 265 47.57 -12.12 -13.57
N GLY A 266 47.88 -12.74 -14.71
CA GLY A 266 47.81 -14.19 -14.91
C GLY A 266 46.45 -14.72 -15.40
N ASP A 267 45.54 -13.85 -15.88
CA ASP A 267 44.23 -14.27 -16.38
C ASP A 267 44.21 -14.48 -17.91
N ALA A 268 44.75 -15.62 -18.35
CA ALA A 268 44.82 -15.97 -19.76
C ALA A 268 43.43 -16.12 -20.43
N GLN A 269 42.40 -16.47 -19.67
CA GLN A 269 41.03 -16.59 -20.18
C GLN A 269 40.42 -15.21 -20.46
N ALA A 270 40.58 -14.26 -19.53
CA ALA A 270 40.17 -12.87 -19.73
C ALA A 270 40.88 -12.23 -20.94
N TYR A 271 42.19 -12.45 -21.06
CA TYR A 271 42.99 -11.95 -22.18
C TYR A 271 42.54 -12.54 -23.53
N ALA A 272 42.27 -13.84 -23.59
CA ALA A 272 41.81 -14.51 -24.82
C ALA A 272 40.38 -14.09 -25.22
N HIS A 273 39.51 -13.85 -24.24
CA HIS A 273 38.13 -13.40 -24.46
C HIS A 273 38.08 -11.98 -25.03
N ALA A 274 38.86 -11.04 -24.47
CA ALA A 274 38.92 -9.67 -24.95
C ALA A 274 39.51 -9.54 -26.38
N LYS A 275 40.42 -10.45 -26.78
CA LYS A 275 41.02 -10.45 -28.13
C LYS A 275 40.13 -11.00 -29.24
N ASN A 276 39.08 -11.75 -28.92
CA ASN A 276 38.23 -12.39 -29.92
C ASN A 276 36.77 -11.97 -29.75
N PRO A 277 36.42 -10.73 -30.15
CA PRO A 277 35.05 -10.26 -30.03
C PRO A 277 34.10 -11.07 -30.91
N GLY A 278 32.96 -11.47 -30.34
CA GLY A 278 31.98 -12.33 -31.00
C GLY A 278 30.56 -11.78 -30.95
N MET A 279 29.70 -12.24 -31.86
CA MET A 279 28.27 -11.84 -31.89
C MET A 279 27.51 -12.18 -30.59
N GLY A 280 27.98 -13.16 -29.82
CA GLY A 280 27.45 -13.46 -28.49
C GLY A 280 27.63 -12.31 -27.48
N GLN A 281 28.72 -11.53 -27.58
CA GLN A 281 28.93 -10.35 -26.73
C GLN A 281 27.98 -9.21 -27.09
N VAL A 282 27.63 -9.04 -28.36
CA VAL A 282 26.62 -8.07 -28.80
C VAL A 282 25.24 -8.47 -28.25
N GLY A 283 24.90 -9.77 -28.31
CA GLY A 283 23.67 -10.27 -27.70
C GLY A 283 23.61 -10.08 -26.17
N ALA A 284 24.74 -10.29 -25.48
CA ALA A 284 24.84 -10.02 -24.04
C ALA A 284 24.71 -8.51 -23.74
N GLY A 285 25.37 -7.66 -24.53
CA GLY A 285 25.23 -6.21 -24.47
C GLY A 285 23.78 -5.76 -24.59
N LEU A 286 22.99 -6.37 -25.49
CA LEU A 286 21.60 -5.98 -25.74
C LEU A 286 20.73 -6.25 -24.51
N ILE A 287 20.98 -7.39 -23.85
CA ILE A 287 20.31 -7.75 -22.60
C ILE A 287 20.71 -6.78 -21.48
N LEU A 288 22.00 -6.41 -21.42
CA LEU A 288 22.47 -5.42 -20.45
C LEU A 288 21.82 -4.05 -20.68
N LEU A 289 21.70 -3.63 -21.94
CA LEU A 289 21.08 -2.38 -22.35
C LEU A 289 19.59 -2.33 -22.00
N VAL A 290 18.84 -3.41 -22.29
CA VAL A 290 17.42 -3.51 -21.88
C VAL A 290 17.28 -3.43 -20.36
N SER A 291 18.17 -4.10 -19.62
CA SER A 291 18.12 -4.13 -18.15
C SER A 291 18.40 -2.74 -17.55
N VAL A 292 19.35 -1.98 -18.11
CA VAL A 292 19.60 -0.61 -17.64
C VAL A 292 18.49 0.36 -18.06
N VAL A 293 17.81 0.16 -19.19
CA VAL A 293 16.63 0.98 -19.54
C VAL A 293 15.55 0.84 -18.45
N VAL A 294 15.38 -0.36 -17.89
CA VAL A 294 14.48 -0.57 -16.74
C VAL A 294 14.98 0.14 -15.49
N LEU A 295 16.28 0.07 -15.17
CA LEU A 295 16.90 0.80 -14.06
C LEU A 295 16.68 2.31 -14.18
N LEU A 296 16.91 2.86 -15.37
CA LEU A 296 16.69 4.26 -15.66
C LEU A 296 15.20 4.62 -15.50
N GLY A 297 14.30 3.79 -16.03
CA GLY A 297 12.85 3.98 -15.86
C GLY A 297 12.42 4.02 -14.39
N PHE A 298 12.98 3.13 -13.56
CA PHE A 298 12.79 3.14 -12.11
C PHE A 298 13.32 4.43 -11.47
N SER A 299 14.56 4.81 -11.80
CA SER A 299 15.20 6.03 -11.30
C SER A 299 14.40 7.29 -11.67
N VAL A 300 13.95 7.42 -12.93
CA VAL A 300 13.12 8.55 -13.41
C VAL A 300 11.80 8.60 -12.66
N TYR A 301 11.13 7.45 -12.52
CA TYR A 301 9.84 7.38 -11.85
C TYR A 301 9.93 7.82 -10.39
N LEU A 302 10.93 7.31 -9.67
CA LEU A 302 11.22 7.66 -8.29
C LEU A 302 11.51 9.16 -8.15
N THR A 303 12.45 9.66 -8.95
CA THR A 303 12.88 11.05 -8.92
C THR A 303 11.71 11.99 -9.17
N GLY A 304 10.88 11.68 -10.18
CA GLY A 304 9.67 12.43 -10.46
C GLY A 304 8.66 12.41 -9.30
N LYS A 305 8.58 11.31 -8.54
CA LYS A 305 7.71 11.20 -7.35
C LYS A 305 8.22 12.04 -6.18
N VAL A 306 9.51 11.99 -5.87
CA VAL A 306 10.12 12.77 -4.78
C VAL A 306 10.05 14.26 -5.12
N PHE A 307 10.48 14.66 -6.31
CA PHE A 307 10.43 16.05 -6.76
C PHE A 307 8.99 16.57 -6.79
N GLY A 308 8.07 15.80 -7.37
CA GLY A 308 6.65 16.16 -7.42
C GLY A 308 5.97 16.22 -6.04
N SER A 309 6.42 15.44 -5.05
CA SER A 309 5.94 15.56 -3.66
C SER A 309 6.44 16.84 -3.01
N THR A 310 7.73 17.13 -3.17
CA THR A 310 8.38 18.31 -2.59
C THR A 310 7.81 19.60 -3.15
N MET A 311 7.68 19.72 -4.48
CA MET A 311 7.10 20.90 -5.13
C MET A 311 5.64 21.15 -4.72
N ARG A 312 4.84 20.08 -4.56
CA ARG A 312 3.47 20.21 -4.04
C ARG A 312 3.46 20.70 -2.59
N THR A 313 4.36 20.17 -1.76
CA THR A 313 4.49 20.59 -0.36
C THR A 313 4.83 22.06 -0.26
N ILE A 314 5.83 22.51 -1.05
CA ILE A 314 6.22 23.92 -1.10
C ILE A 314 5.05 24.80 -1.57
N TYR A 315 4.30 24.38 -2.59
CA TYR A 315 3.11 25.10 -3.02
C TYR A 315 2.06 25.28 -1.91
N HIS A 316 1.83 24.26 -1.10
CA HIS A 316 0.92 24.36 0.05
C HIS A 316 1.47 25.27 1.15
N LEU A 317 2.77 25.25 1.41
CA LEU A 317 3.42 26.17 2.34
C LEU A 317 3.31 27.63 1.88
N PHE A 318 3.50 27.91 0.59
CA PHE A 318 3.27 29.25 0.02
C PHE A 318 1.83 29.72 0.23
N ARG A 319 0.84 28.83 0.04
CA ARG A 319 -0.56 29.17 0.32
C ARG A 319 -0.85 29.33 1.81
N ALA A 320 -0.15 28.59 2.67
CA ALA A 320 -0.27 28.72 4.11
C ALA A 320 0.15 30.11 4.62
N ILE A 321 1.08 30.81 3.94
CA ILE A 321 1.43 32.21 4.24
C ILE A 321 0.18 33.11 4.23
N LEU A 322 -0.65 33.00 3.19
CA LEU A 322 -1.92 33.76 3.10
C LEU A 322 -2.92 33.36 4.19
N GLY A 323 -2.92 32.07 4.53
CA GLY A 323 -3.72 31.55 5.62
C GLY A 323 -3.31 32.14 6.97
N PHE A 324 -2.03 32.09 7.34
CA PHE A 324 -1.54 32.61 8.62
C PHE A 324 -1.58 34.14 8.71
N ALA A 325 -1.31 34.86 7.62
CA ALA A 325 -1.34 36.32 7.61
C ALA A 325 -2.75 36.91 7.80
N PHE A 326 -3.78 36.23 7.29
CA PHE A 326 -5.15 36.74 7.34
C PHE A 326 -6.22 35.65 7.38
N GLY A 327 -6.14 34.66 6.48
CA GLY A 327 -7.23 33.73 6.21
C GLY A 327 -7.65 32.82 7.39
N GLY A 328 -6.75 32.54 8.32
CA GLY A 328 -6.93 31.66 9.47
C GLY A 328 -7.74 32.27 10.60
N PHE A 329 -7.81 33.61 10.67
CA PHE A 329 -8.62 34.32 11.66
C PHE A 329 -10.10 34.41 11.27
N VAL A 330 -10.42 34.23 9.98
CA VAL A 330 -11.78 34.36 9.45
C VAL A 330 -12.45 32.98 9.36
N TYR A 331 -13.51 32.76 10.14
CA TYR A 331 -14.29 31.52 10.09
C TYR A 331 -14.85 31.27 8.69
N GLY A 332 -14.56 30.10 8.10
CA GLY A 332 -15.09 29.70 6.80
C GLY A 332 -14.06 29.08 5.85
N PRO A 333 -14.22 29.22 4.52
CA PRO A 333 -13.38 28.55 3.52
C PRO A 333 -11.88 28.84 3.63
N THR A 334 -11.49 30.03 4.08
CA THR A 334 -10.09 30.45 4.18
C THR A 334 -9.37 29.77 5.34
N GLN A 335 -10.04 29.58 6.47
CA GLN A 335 -9.50 28.86 7.63
C GLN A 335 -9.41 27.35 7.35
N ILE A 336 -10.39 26.79 6.64
CA ILE A 336 -10.35 25.40 6.15
C ILE A 336 -9.16 25.21 5.20
N ALA A 337 -8.95 26.17 4.29
CA ALA A 337 -7.85 26.13 3.35
C ALA A 337 -6.50 26.14 4.10
N LEU A 338 -6.33 26.98 5.12
CA LEU A 338 -5.12 26.99 5.95
C LEU A 338 -4.86 25.63 6.61
N VAL A 339 -5.85 25.09 7.33
CA VAL A 339 -5.71 23.79 8.02
C VAL A 339 -5.38 22.68 7.03
N ARG A 340 -6.04 22.69 5.87
CA ARG A 340 -5.77 21.75 4.79
C ARG A 340 -4.37 21.92 4.23
N ASP A 341 -3.93 23.14 3.95
CA ASP A 341 -2.61 23.42 3.37
C ASP A 341 -1.48 22.98 4.33
N VAL A 342 -1.61 23.22 5.63
CA VAL A 342 -0.66 22.72 6.65
C VAL A 342 -0.67 21.19 6.70
N THR A 343 -1.86 20.57 6.69
CA THR A 343 -2.00 19.10 6.70
C THR A 343 -1.42 18.46 5.43
N ASP A 344 -1.67 19.06 4.27
CA ASP A 344 -1.18 18.63 2.97
C ASP A 344 0.34 18.72 2.92
N ALA A 345 0.94 19.75 3.54
CA ALA A 345 2.38 19.90 3.63
C ALA A 345 3.04 18.81 4.50
N LEU A 346 2.49 18.54 5.70
CA LEU A 346 2.98 17.48 6.59
C LEU A 346 2.90 16.09 5.95
N ILE A 347 1.79 15.79 5.30
CA ILE A 347 1.60 14.51 4.60
C ILE A 347 2.55 14.41 3.39
N GLY A 348 2.79 15.52 2.69
CA GLY A 348 3.75 15.58 1.58
C GLY A 348 5.17 15.21 1.98
N ALA A 349 5.62 15.64 3.17
CA ALA A 349 6.90 15.25 3.75
C ALA A 349 6.91 13.79 4.19
N ALA A 350 5.84 13.29 4.82
CA ALA A 350 5.73 11.87 5.18
C ALA A 350 5.78 10.95 3.95
N ARG A 351 5.23 11.38 2.81
CA ARG A 351 5.36 10.66 1.53
C ARG A 351 6.80 10.62 1.04
N MET A 352 7.51 11.73 1.15
CA MET A 352 8.92 11.82 0.76
C MET A 352 9.77 10.88 1.61
N PHE A 353 9.57 10.87 2.93
CA PHE A 353 10.17 9.89 3.84
C PHE A 353 9.92 8.44 3.37
N ALA A 354 8.67 8.09 3.09
CA ALA A 354 8.31 6.75 2.64
C ALA A 354 8.99 6.36 1.31
N TYR A 355 9.12 7.31 0.36
CA TYR A 355 9.83 7.06 -0.90
C TYR A 355 11.33 6.86 -0.69
N ILE A 356 11.97 7.60 0.22
CA ILE A 356 13.40 7.45 0.52
C ILE A 356 13.68 6.10 1.19
N VAL A 357 12.87 5.71 2.18
CA VAL A 357 12.97 4.39 2.84
C VAL A 357 12.82 3.26 1.80
N PHE A 358 11.83 3.38 0.92
CA PHE A 358 11.58 2.39 -0.13
C PHE A 358 12.82 2.19 -1.02
N VAL A 359 13.49 3.27 -1.42
CA VAL A 359 14.70 3.21 -2.24
C VAL A 359 15.86 2.57 -1.51
N GLY A 360 16.09 2.97 -0.25
CA GLY A 360 17.16 2.39 0.55
C GLY A 360 17.02 0.87 0.68
N ILE A 361 15.81 0.39 0.96
CA ILE A 361 15.52 -1.06 1.03
C ILE A 361 15.81 -1.76 -0.30
N TYR A 362 15.35 -1.21 -1.43
CA TYR A 362 15.53 -1.85 -2.74
C TYR A 362 16.99 -1.84 -3.22
N THR A 363 17.74 -0.76 -2.99
CA THR A 363 19.17 -0.70 -3.32
C THR A 363 19.96 -1.78 -2.57
N LEU A 364 19.66 -1.97 -1.28
CA LEU A 364 20.32 -2.96 -0.44
C LEU A 364 19.89 -4.39 -0.82
N PHE A 365 18.61 -4.60 -1.13
CA PHE A 365 18.11 -5.87 -1.65
C PHE A 365 18.82 -6.27 -2.94
N ILE A 366 18.97 -5.34 -3.89
CA ILE A 366 19.69 -5.59 -5.14
C ILE A 366 21.16 -5.91 -4.85
N GLY A 367 21.81 -5.17 -3.96
CA GLY A 367 23.18 -5.48 -3.54
C GLY A 367 23.34 -6.89 -2.96
N ASN A 368 22.36 -7.38 -2.19
CA ASN A 368 22.33 -8.76 -1.69
C ASN A 368 22.14 -9.79 -2.82
N LEU A 369 21.29 -9.50 -3.80
CA LEU A 369 21.07 -10.37 -4.96
C LEU A 369 22.36 -10.60 -5.74
N PHE A 370 23.16 -9.55 -5.98
CA PHE A 370 24.47 -9.66 -6.64
C PHE A 370 25.53 -10.38 -5.81
N ARG A 371 25.39 -10.42 -4.48
CA ARG A 371 26.30 -11.20 -3.60
C ARG A 371 25.95 -12.68 -3.56
N GLN A 372 24.68 -13.04 -3.69
CA GLN A 372 24.23 -14.44 -3.57
C GLN A 372 24.47 -15.29 -4.82
N ALA A 373 24.73 -14.67 -5.98
CA ALA A 373 24.95 -15.37 -7.25
C ALA A 373 26.27 -14.96 -7.93
N PRO A 374 27.43 -15.30 -7.32
CA PRO A 374 28.74 -15.02 -7.92
C PRO A 374 28.89 -15.75 -9.27
N GLY A 375 29.50 -15.09 -10.25
CA GLY A 375 29.73 -15.63 -11.60
C GLY A 375 28.53 -15.65 -12.57
N GLN A 376 27.30 -15.27 -12.15
CA GLN A 376 26.11 -15.23 -13.02
C GLN A 376 25.55 -13.81 -13.22
N VAL A 377 26.44 -12.81 -13.36
CA VAL A 377 26.09 -11.38 -13.36
C VAL A 377 25.01 -11.03 -14.38
N THR A 378 25.06 -11.56 -15.61
CA THR A 378 24.06 -11.27 -16.66
C THR A 378 22.65 -11.76 -16.27
N SER A 379 22.55 -12.97 -15.69
CA SER A 379 21.29 -13.53 -15.19
C SER A 379 20.77 -12.75 -13.99
N VAL A 380 21.67 -12.38 -13.07
CA VAL A 380 21.33 -11.55 -11.91
C VAL A 380 20.81 -10.18 -12.34
N MET A 381 21.39 -9.58 -13.39
CA MET A 381 20.96 -8.28 -13.88
C MET A 381 19.56 -8.34 -14.50
N PHE A 382 19.22 -9.44 -15.18
CA PHE A 382 17.85 -9.68 -15.65
C PHE A 382 16.87 -9.84 -14.47
N ILE A 383 17.24 -10.61 -13.44
CA ILE A 383 16.41 -10.74 -12.23
C ILE A 383 16.25 -9.39 -11.53
N ALA A 384 17.33 -8.60 -11.42
CA ALA A 384 17.28 -7.25 -10.88
C ALA A 384 16.34 -6.36 -11.70
N ALA A 385 16.33 -6.46 -13.03
CA ALA A 385 15.38 -5.75 -13.88
C ALA A 385 13.94 -6.15 -13.59
N VAL A 386 13.64 -7.44 -13.45
CA VAL A 386 12.30 -7.93 -13.07
C VAL A 386 11.90 -7.40 -11.68
N VAL A 387 12.80 -7.45 -10.70
CA VAL A 387 12.59 -6.90 -9.36
C VAL A 387 12.31 -5.40 -9.42
N MET A 388 13.03 -4.64 -10.24
CA MET A 388 12.80 -3.20 -10.43
C MET A 388 11.43 -2.92 -11.07
N VAL A 389 10.98 -3.73 -12.03
CA VAL A 389 9.62 -3.60 -12.56
C VAL A 389 8.58 -3.80 -11.45
N VAL A 390 8.75 -4.84 -10.63
CA VAL A 390 7.89 -5.07 -9.47
C VAL A 390 7.96 -3.89 -8.49
N ALA A 391 9.15 -3.34 -8.24
CA ALA A 391 9.36 -2.17 -7.39
C ALA A 391 8.57 -0.95 -7.89
N ILE A 392 8.57 -0.69 -9.21
CA ILE A 392 7.78 0.38 -9.82
C ILE A 392 6.28 0.17 -9.53
N PHE A 393 5.77 -1.05 -9.70
CA PHE A 393 4.36 -1.35 -9.41
C PHE A 393 4.02 -1.20 -7.93
N GLN A 394 4.87 -1.68 -7.02
CA GLN A 394 4.68 -1.53 -5.58
C GLN A 394 4.71 -0.07 -5.16
N LEU A 395 5.67 0.72 -5.66
CA LEU A 395 5.76 2.16 -5.40
C LEU A 395 4.55 2.91 -5.96
N ALA A 396 4.06 2.51 -7.14
CA ALA A 396 2.84 3.05 -7.71
C ALA A 396 1.61 2.74 -6.83
N GLN A 397 1.51 1.53 -6.30
CA GLN A 397 0.44 1.13 -5.38
C GLN A 397 0.53 1.87 -4.05
N LEU A 398 1.71 1.95 -3.44
CA LEU A 398 1.99 2.73 -2.24
C LEU A 398 1.56 4.18 -2.42
N SER A 399 1.95 4.80 -3.55
CA SER A 399 1.57 6.19 -3.84
C SER A 399 0.06 6.38 -3.93
N LYS A 400 -0.67 5.47 -4.61
CA LYS A 400 -2.14 5.51 -4.69
C LYS A 400 -2.81 5.27 -3.33
N GLY A 401 -2.19 4.48 -2.46
CA GLY A 401 -2.66 4.26 -1.09
C GLY A 401 -2.53 5.52 -0.25
N MET A 402 -1.37 6.17 -0.29
CA MET A 402 -1.10 7.42 0.42
C MET A 402 -1.93 8.61 -0.11
N ASP A 403 -2.23 8.65 -1.41
CA ASP A 403 -3.13 9.66 -1.99
C ASP A 403 -4.57 9.48 -1.47
N ARG A 404 -5.07 8.23 -1.40
CA ARG A 404 -6.41 7.94 -0.85
C ARG A 404 -6.50 8.19 0.66
N GLY A 405 -5.48 7.79 1.41
CA GLY A 405 -5.40 8.05 2.85
C GLY A 405 -5.36 9.54 3.17
N HIS A 406 -4.64 10.32 2.37
CA HIS A 406 -4.56 11.77 2.52
C HIS A 406 -5.89 12.48 2.31
N GLU A 407 -6.65 12.15 1.26
CA GLU A 407 -7.98 12.74 1.06
C GLU A 407 -8.89 12.45 2.26
N TRP A 408 -8.80 11.25 2.84
CA TRP A 408 -9.54 10.86 4.04
C TRP A 408 -9.10 11.62 5.31
N ILE A 409 -7.80 11.82 5.51
CA ILE A 409 -7.25 12.53 6.69
C ILE A 409 -7.56 14.02 6.58
N SER A 410 -7.23 14.65 5.44
CA SER A 410 -7.44 16.08 5.21
C SER A 410 -8.90 16.48 5.38
N GLN A 411 -9.86 15.64 4.93
CA GLN A 411 -11.30 15.88 5.13
C GLN A 411 -11.70 15.81 6.61
N ARG A 412 -11.13 14.90 7.40
CA ARG A 412 -11.43 14.78 8.84
C ARG A 412 -10.84 15.93 9.64
N VAL A 413 -9.58 16.29 9.37
CA VAL A 413 -8.88 17.36 10.09
C VAL A 413 -9.55 18.71 9.78
N ALA A 414 -9.87 18.96 8.51
CA ALA A 414 -10.63 20.15 8.09
C ALA A 414 -12.04 20.20 8.69
N GLY A 415 -12.76 19.07 8.74
CA GLY A 415 -14.09 18.98 9.34
C GLY A 415 -14.09 19.20 10.85
N ALA A 416 -13.10 18.65 11.55
CA ALA A 416 -12.91 18.84 12.98
C ALA A 416 -12.60 20.30 13.34
N ALA A 417 -11.83 21.01 12.51
CA ALA A 417 -11.49 22.42 12.71
C ALA A 417 -12.70 23.37 12.64
N LEU A 418 -13.83 22.94 12.06
CA LEU A 418 -15.10 23.70 12.02
C LEU A 418 -16.08 23.31 13.14
N GLY A 419 -15.71 22.34 13.98
CA GLY A 419 -16.60 21.80 15.01
C GLY A 419 -17.68 20.87 14.47
N ASP A 420 -17.48 20.29 13.27
CA ASP A 420 -18.39 19.29 12.74
C ASP A 420 -18.12 17.94 13.41
N ARG A 421 -19.13 17.39 14.09
CA ARG A 421 -19.01 16.08 14.76
C ARG A 421 -18.94 14.99 13.69
N PRO A 422 -18.02 14.02 13.78
CA PRO A 422 -18.00 12.87 12.90
C PRO A 422 -19.13 11.92 13.31
N GLY A 423 -20.34 12.16 12.82
CA GLY A 423 -21.49 11.32 13.14
C GLY A 423 -22.83 11.93 12.78
N ALA A 424 -23.21 11.86 11.50
CA ALA A 424 -24.59 11.67 11.05
C ALA A 424 -24.56 11.53 9.52
N GLY A 425 -25.21 10.50 8.99
CA GLY A 425 -25.36 10.33 7.55
C GLY A 425 -26.04 11.55 6.94
N VAL A 426 -25.30 12.30 6.14
CA VAL A 426 -25.86 13.17 5.11
C VAL A 426 -25.22 12.72 3.80
N THR A 427 -26.06 12.05 3.03
CA THR A 427 -25.90 11.79 1.60
C THR A 427 -25.34 13.01 0.89
N GLY A 428 -24.36 12.79 0.00
CA GLY A 428 -23.68 13.83 -0.75
C GLY A 428 -24.58 14.93 -1.26
N ALA A 429 -24.49 16.08 -0.61
CA ALA A 429 -24.90 17.37 -1.11
C ALA A 429 -24.18 18.42 -0.28
N VAL A 430 -23.78 19.49 -0.93
CA VAL A 430 -23.14 20.71 -0.39
C VAL A 430 -21.62 20.67 -0.40
N MET A 431 -21.06 20.92 -1.58
CA MET A 431 -19.91 21.81 -1.79
C MET A 431 -19.95 22.22 -3.27
N GLY A 432 -20.66 23.32 -3.56
CA GLY A 432 -20.72 23.88 -4.91
C GLY A 432 -21.84 24.91 -5.07
N MET A 433 -21.45 26.18 -5.17
CA MET A 433 -22.22 27.34 -5.63
C MET A 433 -23.33 27.92 -4.71
N GLY A 434 -22.95 29.02 -4.05
CA GLY A 434 -23.60 30.31 -4.27
C GLY A 434 -25.02 30.51 -3.73
N THR A 435 -25.14 30.79 -2.44
CA THR A 435 -26.28 31.54 -1.91
C THR A 435 -25.78 32.88 -1.36
N THR A 436 -25.63 33.87 -2.24
CA THR A 436 -25.51 35.28 -1.85
C THR A 436 -26.85 35.72 -1.26
N ARG A 437 -26.95 35.64 0.07
CA ARG A 437 -28.01 36.28 0.86
C ARG A 437 -27.62 37.75 1.07
N ALA A 438 -28.01 38.61 0.13
CA ALA A 438 -27.90 40.05 0.31
C ALA A 438 -29.04 40.52 1.23
N ASN A 439 -28.69 41.10 2.38
CA ASN A 439 -29.63 41.78 3.26
C ASN A 439 -29.08 43.19 3.51
N GLY A 440 -29.63 44.18 2.80
CA GLY A 440 -29.22 45.59 2.87
C GLY A 440 -29.90 46.42 1.77
N SER A 441 -30.98 47.11 2.16
CA SER A 441 -31.72 48.19 1.48
C SER A 441 -31.49 48.42 -0.02
N LEU A 442 -32.37 47.84 -0.85
CA LEU A 442 -32.63 48.35 -2.21
C LEU A 442 -34.09 48.76 -2.30
N GLY A 443 -34.34 50.01 -2.70
CA GLY A 443 -35.67 50.62 -2.74
C GLY A 443 -36.68 49.84 -3.58
N ALA A 444 -37.95 49.94 -3.21
CA ALA A 444 -39.07 49.16 -3.75
C ALA A 444 -39.17 49.12 -5.29
N GLY A 445 -38.65 50.13 -6.01
CA GLY A 445 -38.60 50.14 -7.48
C GLY A 445 -37.64 49.12 -8.11
N MET A 446 -36.53 48.77 -7.45
CA MET A 446 -35.55 47.80 -7.98
C MET A 446 -35.98 46.35 -7.74
N LEU A 447 -36.75 46.10 -6.67
CA LEU A 447 -37.40 44.82 -6.42
C LEU A 447 -38.49 44.51 -7.45
N ALA A 448 -39.27 45.52 -7.88
CA ALA A 448 -40.24 45.36 -8.96
C ALA A 448 -39.56 45.09 -10.32
N GLY A 449 -38.43 45.75 -10.60
CA GLY A 449 -37.62 45.51 -11.80
C GLY A 449 -36.97 44.12 -11.83
N LEU A 450 -36.42 43.64 -10.71
CA LEU A 450 -35.83 42.29 -10.62
C LEU A 450 -36.90 41.19 -10.63
N ALA A 451 -38.08 41.44 -10.03
CA ALA A 451 -39.22 40.53 -10.14
C ALA A 451 -39.69 40.41 -11.59
N ALA A 452 -39.80 41.53 -12.33
CA ALA A 452 -40.15 41.56 -13.75
C ALA A 452 -39.11 40.84 -14.63
N VAL A 453 -37.81 41.01 -14.35
CA VAL A 453 -36.75 40.29 -15.06
C VAL A 453 -36.78 38.79 -14.75
N SER A 454 -37.13 38.40 -13.52
CA SER A 454 -37.28 36.99 -13.14
C SER A 454 -38.52 36.33 -13.75
N THR A 455 -39.66 37.04 -13.87
CA THR A 455 -40.87 36.53 -14.54
C THR A 455 -40.70 36.49 -16.05
N ILE A 456 -40.02 37.47 -16.64
CA ILE A 456 -39.62 37.41 -18.05
C ILE A 456 -38.68 36.21 -18.27
N SER A 457 -37.63 36.06 -17.48
CA SER A 457 -36.68 34.94 -17.61
C SER A 457 -37.31 33.56 -17.38
N ASN A 458 -38.36 33.43 -16.58
CA ASN A 458 -39.01 32.15 -16.32
C ASN A 458 -40.24 31.91 -17.20
N SER A 459 -40.50 32.79 -18.17
CA SER A 459 -41.63 32.64 -19.08
C SER A 459 -41.33 31.57 -20.15
N PRO A 460 -42.27 30.64 -20.43
CA PRO A 460 -42.08 29.61 -21.46
C PRO A 460 -41.74 30.18 -22.84
N ALA A 461 -42.27 31.36 -23.17
CA ALA A 461 -42.00 32.06 -24.43
C ALA A 461 -40.52 32.49 -24.54
N THR A 462 -39.94 33.08 -23.49
CA THR A 462 -38.53 33.47 -23.50
C THR A 462 -37.58 32.28 -23.48
N GLU A 463 -37.95 31.18 -22.79
CA GLU A 463 -37.16 29.96 -22.81
C GLU A 463 -37.11 29.36 -24.22
N TRP A 464 -38.23 29.36 -24.94
CA TRP A 464 -38.31 28.88 -26.33
C TRP A 464 -37.54 29.77 -27.30
N LEU A 465 -37.69 31.10 -27.20
CA LEU A 465 -36.94 32.09 -27.99
C LEU A 465 -35.42 32.04 -27.72
N ALA A 466 -35.01 31.76 -26.48
CA ALA A 466 -33.62 31.52 -26.10
C ALA A 466 -33.15 30.08 -26.40
N GLY A 467 -33.83 29.41 -27.33
CA GLY A 467 -33.46 28.13 -27.90
C GLY A 467 -33.84 26.91 -27.06
N ARG A 468 -34.82 27.00 -26.15
CA ARG A 468 -35.16 26.03 -25.08
C ARG A 468 -34.15 26.00 -23.92
N THR A 469 -33.64 27.17 -23.53
CA THR A 469 -32.75 27.31 -22.36
C THR A 469 -33.56 27.77 -21.16
N ARG A 470 -33.61 26.97 -20.10
CA ARG A 470 -34.31 27.34 -18.85
C ARG A 470 -33.67 28.57 -18.23
N SER A 471 -34.50 29.53 -17.81
CA SER A 471 -34.07 30.80 -17.19
C SER A 471 -32.87 31.46 -17.90
N PRO A 472 -33.00 31.88 -19.18
CA PRO A 472 -31.87 32.24 -20.03
C PRO A 472 -31.09 33.46 -19.54
N LEU A 473 -31.69 34.33 -18.72
CA LEU A 473 -31.05 35.53 -18.16
C LEU A 473 -30.18 35.23 -16.91
N ARG A 474 -30.15 33.98 -16.41
CA ARG A 474 -29.24 33.59 -15.33
C ARG A 474 -27.81 33.45 -15.86
N PRO A 475 -26.78 33.91 -15.13
CA PRO A 475 -25.39 33.70 -15.52
C PRO A 475 -25.13 32.20 -15.65
N PHE A 476 -24.51 31.80 -16.77
CA PHE A 476 -24.19 30.41 -17.13
C PHE A 476 -25.37 29.48 -17.49
N SER A 477 -26.59 29.99 -17.70
CA SER A 477 -27.78 29.21 -18.10
C SER A 477 -27.56 28.28 -19.31
N ARG A 478 -26.81 28.74 -20.31
CA ARG A 478 -26.44 27.93 -21.49
C ARG A 478 -25.47 26.80 -21.17
N THR A 479 -24.55 27.02 -20.23
CA THR A 479 -23.59 26.01 -19.78
C THR A 479 -24.27 24.97 -18.91
N GLU A 480 -25.15 25.39 -18.00
CA GLU A 480 -25.99 24.49 -17.21
C GLU A 480 -26.88 23.62 -18.11
N ARG A 481 -27.50 24.21 -19.13
CA ARG A 481 -28.26 23.44 -20.12
C ARG A 481 -27.39 22.40 -20.84
N LYS A 482 -26.19 22.78 -21.32
CA LYS A 482 -25.28 21.82 -21.97
C LYS A 482 -24.89 20.69 -21.03
N ALA A 483 -24.62 21.00 -19.76
CA ALA A 483 -24.32 20.00 -18.74
C ALA A 483 -25.52 19.09 -18.43
N GLN A 484 -26.73 19.65 -18.34
CA GLN A 484 -27.97 18.89 -18.14
C GLN A 484 -28.27 17.99 -19.34
N LEU A 485 -28.18 18.50 -20.57
CA LEU A 485 -28.36 17.70 -21.78
C LEU A 485 -27.29 16.61 -21.92
N ALA A 486 -26.03 16.90 -21.58
CA ALA A 486 -24.98 15.89 -21.53
C ALA A 486 -25.28 14.81 -20.48
N SER A 487 -25.75 15.21 -19.28
CA SER A 487 -26.16 14.26 -18.24
C SER A 487 -27.37 13.43 -18.68
N TRP A 488 -28.38 14.04 -19.30
CA TRP A 488 -29.57 13.34 -19.79
C TRP A 488 -29.22 12.40 -20.94
N ASN A 489 -28.29 12.76 -21.82
CA ASN A 489 -27.79 11.83 -22.83
C ASN A 489 -27.09 10.63 -22.21
N VAL A 490 -26.35 10.80 -21.10
CA VAL A 490 -25.76 9.68 -20.38
C VAL A 490 -26.86 8.79 -19.76
N TRP A 491 -27.85 9.38 -19.10
CA TRP A 491 -28.96 8.64 -18.46
C TRP A 491 -29.96 8.00 -19.44
N ASN A 492 -30.18 8.59 -20.62
CA ASN A 492 -31.01 8.03 -21.69
C ASN A 492 -30.21 7.26 -22.73
N SER A 493 -28.88 7.17 -22.61
CA SER A 493 -28.10 6.37 -23.54
C SER A 493 -28.52 4.90 -23.44
N PRO A 494 -28.77 4.22 -24.58
CA PRO A 494 -29.10 2.81 -24.60
C PRO A 494 -28.05 2.02 -23.81
N GLY A 495 -28.48 1.29 -22.79
CA GLY A 495 -27.60 0.45 -21.97
C GLY A 495 -26.99 1.09 -20.73
N PHE A 496 -26.97 2.42 -20.56
CA PHE A 496 -26.44 3.03 -19.33
C PHE A 496 -27.52 3.28 -18.27
N GLY A 497 -28.66 3.89 -18.63
CA GLY A 497 -29.80 4.11 -17.73
C GLY A 497 -31.00 3.21 -18.02
N GLY A 498 -32.10 3.44 -17.27
CA GLY A 498 -33.31 2.62 -17.34
C GLY A 498 -33.26 1.33 -16.50
N ALA A 499 -34.32 0.53 -16.56
CA ALA A 499 -34.50 -0.64 -15.69
C ALA A 499 -33.46 -1.75 -15.89
N GLN A 500 -32.73 -1.77 -17.00
CA GLN A 500 -31.68 -2.76 -17.29
C GLN A 500 -30.30 -2.14 -17.54
N GLY A 501 -30.13 -0.83 -17.35
CA GLY A 501 -28.88 -0.13 -17.66
C GLY A 501 -27.73 -0.45 -16.69
N TRP A 502 -26.49 -0.30 -17.16
CA TRP A 502 -25.24 -0.52 -16.41
C TRP A 502 -25.18 0.25 -15.09
N TYR A 503 -25.79 1.45 -15.03
CA TYR A 503 -25.88 2.18 -13.77
C TYR A 503 -26.66 1.38 -12.73
N ARG A 504 -27.84 0.85 -13.06
CA ARG A 504 -28.60 -0.01 -12.15
C ARG A 504 -27.82 -1.28 -11.83
N GLN A 505 -27.18 -1.89 -12.83
CA GLN A 505 -26.35 -3.08 -12.64
C GLN A 505 -25.23 -2.84 -11.61
N SER A 506 -24.61 -1.65 -11.60
CA SER A 506 -23.60 -1.29 -10.61
C SER A 506 -24.12 -1.26 -9.16
N TYR A 507 -25.44 -1.14 -8.96
CA TYR A 507 -26.09 -1.21 -7.65
C TYR A 507 -26.77 -2.56 -7.36
N LEU A 508 -26.89 -3.46 -8.35
CA LEU A 508 -27.51 -4.78 -8.14
C LEU A 508 -26.74 -5.61 -7.12
N ASN A 509 -25.41 -5.44 -7.03
CA ASN A 509 -24.59 -6.09 -6.00
C ASN A 509 -25.08 -5.75 -4.59
N ARG A 510 -25.57 -4.52 -4.34
CA ARG A 510 -26.11 -4.15 -3.02
C ARG A 510 -27.41 -4.88 -2.70
N GLN A 511 -28.27 -5.08 -3.70
CA GLN A 511 -29.50 -5.88 -3.54
C GLN A 511 -29.16 -7.35 -3.31
N GLN A 512 -28.24 -7.91 -4.10
CA GLN A 512 -27.75 -9.27 -3.95
C GLN A 512 -27.18 -9.52 -2.55
N PHE A 513 -26.35 -8.60 -2.02
CA PHE A 513 -25.79 -8.72 -0.68
C PHE A 513 -26.87 -8.63 0.40
N ALA A 514 -27.85 -7.73 0.25
CA ALA A 514 -28.97 -7.62 1.18
C ALA A 514 -29.88 -8.87 1.17
N GLU A 515 -30.13 -9.45 0.00
CA GLU A 515 -30.92 -10.68 -0.14
C GLU A 515 -30.18 -11.90 0.42
N ALA A 516 -28.88 -12.02 0.14
CA ALA A 516 -28.04 -13.08 0.70
C ALA A 516 -27.97 -12.98 2.23
N ALA A 517 -27.74 -11.78 2.76
CA ALA A 517 -27.78 -11.49 4.18
C ALA A 517 -29.12 -11.89 4.81
N ARG A 518 -30.24 -11.47 4.20
CA ARG A 518 -31.59 -11.78 4.69
C ARG A 518 -31.88 -13.28 4.69
N THR A 519 -31.49 -13.98 3.62
CA THR A 519 -31.72 -15.41 3.47
C THR A 519 -30.91 -16.20 4.49
N ALA A 520 -29.64 -15.86 4.67
CA ALA A 520 -28.78 -16.51 5.65
C ALA A 520 -29.23 -16.23 7.09
N ALA A 521 -29.59 -14.98 7.41
CA ALA A 521 -30.15 -14.60 8.71
C ALA A 521 -31.40 -15.42 9.05
N LYS A 522 -32.38 -15.46 8.14
CA LYS A 522 -33.62 -16.22 8.34
C LYS A 522 -33.39 -17.71 8.55
N ARG A 523 -32.34 -18.28 7.94
CA ARG A 523 -32.03 -19.71 8.06
C ARG A 523 -31.34 -20.07 9.37
N TYR A 524 -30.53 -19.17 9.95
CA TYR A 524 -29.59 -19.54 11.02
C TYR A 524 -29.66 -18.68 12.30
N GLY A 525 -30.67 -17.81 12.45
CA GLY A 525 -30.89 -17.09 13.71
C GLY A 525 -32.03 -16.08 13.73
N GLY A 526 -32.61 -15.71 12.58
CA GLY A 526 -33.59 -14.62 12.48
C GLY A 526 -32.94 -13.27 12.16
N ILE A 527 -33.76 -12.24 11.95
CA ILE A 527 -33.29 -10.86 11.78
C ILE A 527 -33.16 -10.23 13.18
N ASP A 528 -32.17 -9.37 13.38
CA ASP A 528 -31.89 -8.67 14.64
C ASP A 528 -31.46 -9.54 15.84
N THR A 529 -31.04 -10.79 15.59
CA THR A 529 -30.39 -11.65 16.59
C THR A 529 -28.89 -11.75 16.32
N ALA A 530 -28.10 -12.09 17.35
CA ALA A 530 -26.64 -12.17 17.19
C ALA A 530 -26.24 -13.24 16.16
N ARG A 531 -26.92 -14.40 16.23
CA ARG A 531 -26.79 -15.49 15.26
C ARG A 531 -27.20 -15.08 13.86
N GLY A 532 -28.27 -14.29 13.76
CA GLY A 532 -28.73 -13.68 12.52
C GLY A 532 -27.69 -12.80 11.85
N VAL A 533 -27.05 -11.91 12.62
CA VAL A 533 -25.99 -11.02 12.11
C VAL A 533 -24.79 -11.84 11.62
N ALA A 534 -24.28 -12.78 12.41
CA ALA A 534 -23.13 -13.59 12.01
C ALA A 534 -23.43 -14.44 10.76
N ALA A 535 -24.64 -15.04 10.68
CA ALA A 535 -25.08 -15.77 9.50
C ALA A 535 -25.22 -14.86 8.27
N ALA A 536 -25.75 -13.65 8.44
CA ALA A 536 -25.85 -12.67 7.37
C ALA A 536 -24.48 -12.26 6.83
N LEU A 537 -23.49 -12.04 7.71
CA LEU A 537 -22.11 -11.76 7.32
C LEU A 537 -21.50 -12.88 6.48
N GLN A 538 -21.69 -14.13 6.90
CA GLN A 538 -21.27 -15.29 6.10
C GLN A 538 -21.99 -15.32 4.74
N GLY A 539 -23.30 -15.05 4.72
CA GLY A 539 -24.09 -15.01 3.47
C GLY A 539 -23.63 -13.92 2.51
N ILE A 540 -23.19 -12.77 3.02
CA ILE A 540 -22.61 -11.68 2.21
C ILE A 540 -21.28 -12.13 1.60
N GLN A 541 -20.40 -12.77 2.39
CA GLN A 541 -19.13 -13.30 1.88
C GLN A 541 -19.34 -14.40 0.83
N ASP A 542 -20.35 -15.26 1.00
CA ASP A 542 -20.66 -16.36 0.07
C ASP A 542 -21.02 -15.87 -1.34
N VAL A 543 -21.52 -14.63 -1.46
CA VAL A 543 -21.84 -13.99 -2.75
C VAL A 543 -20.78 -12.97 -3.19
N GLY A 544 -19.60 -12.97 -2.55
CA GLY A 544 -18.45 -12.13 -2.91
C GLY A 544 -18.46 -10.72 -2.31
N GLY A 545 -19.30 -10.46 -1.31
CA GLY A 545 -19.31 -9.19 -0.58
C GLY A 545 -18.20 -9.11 0.48
N THR A 546 -17.82 -7.90 0.86
CA THR A 546 -16.78 -7.65 1.88
C THR A 546 -17.36 -7.04 3.16
N LEU A 547 -16.54 -6.93 4.22
CA LEU A 547 -16.96 -6.28 5.47
C LEU A 547 -17.35 -4.80 5.27
N ALA A 548 -16.77 -4.13 4.26
CA ALA A 548 -17.12 -2.75 3.91
C ALA A 548 -18.55 -2.63 3.36
N ASP A 549 -19.04 -3.66 2.68
CA ASP A 549 -20.40 -3.73 2.13
C ASP A 549 -21.43 -4.19 3.17
N ALA A 550 -20.96 -4.88 4.20
CA ALA A 550 -21.81 -5.64 5.10
C ALA A 550 -22.78 -4.79 5.93
N ARG A 551 -22.38 -3.60 6.38
CA ARG A 551 -23.29 -2.70 7.10
C ARG A 551 -24.48 -2.29 6.24
N GLY A 552 -24.23 -1.93 4.98
CA GLY A 552 -25.29 -1.55 4.03
C GLY A 552 -26.19 -2.73 3.68
N ALA A 553 -25.60 -3.91 3.51
CA ALA A 553 -26.33 -5.15 3.24
C ALA A 553 -27.22 -5.56 4.42
N LEU A 554 -26.74 -5.48 5.66
CA LEU A 554 -27.53 -5.77 6.86
C LEU A 554 -28.72 -4.81 7.02
N LEU A 555 -28.52 -3.50 6.82
CA LEU A 555 -29.63 -2.54 6.82
C LEU A 555 -30.63 -2.84 5.69
N GLY A 556 -30.14 -3.17 4.49
CA GLY A 556 -30.99 -3.58 3.37
C GLY A 556 -31.74 -4.90 3.60
N ALA A 557 -31.15 -5.82 4.37
CA ALA A 557 -31.75 -7.09 4.75
C ALA A 557 -32.89 -6.92 5.76
N GLY A 558 -32.93 -5.78 6.48
CA GLY A 558 -33.96 -5.42 7.45
C GLY A 558 -33.49 -5.41 8.91
N PHE A 559 -32.18 -5.48 9.16
CA PHE A 559 -31.66 -5.36 10.53
C PHE A 559 -31.81 -3.92 11.03
N THR A 560 -32.33 -3.76 12.25
CA THR A 560 -32.58 -2.49 12.91
C THR A 560 -31.65 -2.25 14.10
N ASN A 561 -31.13 -3.32 14.73
CA ASN A 561 -30.29 -3.21 15.93
C ASN A 561 -28.86 -2.77 15.58
N GLN A 562 -28.62 -1.46 15.59
CA GLN A 562 -27.33 -0.88 15.21
C GLN A 562 -26.16 -1.35 16.09
N LYS A 563 -26.40 -1.54 17.40
CA LYS A 563 -25.38 -1.96 18.36
C LYS A 563 -24.91 -3.38 18.03
N LEU A 564 -25.86 -4.28 17.76
CA LEU A 564 -25.57 -5.66 17.39
C LEU A 564 -24.90 -5.77 16.01
N ILE A 565 -25.33 -4.97 15.03
CA ILE A 565 -24.65 -4.87 13.73
C ILE A 565 -23.19 -4.46 13.92
N GLN A 566 -22.93 -3.43 14.74
CA GLN A 566 -21.58 -2.93 14.96
C GLN A 566 -20.69 -3.97 15.66
N TYR A 567 -21.18 -4.64 16.70
CA TYR A 567 -20.41 -5.68 17.38
C TYR A 567 -20.20 -6.91 16.50
N GLY A 568 -21.20 -7.32 15.71
CA GLY A 568 -21.05 -8.40 14.74
C GLY A 568 -19.98 -8.11 13.69
N LEU A 569 -20.01 -6.91 13.09
CA LEU A 569 -18.99 -6.48 12.13
C LEU A 569 -17.60 -6.40 12.75
N ARG A 570 -17.50 -5.87 13.97
CA ARG A 570 -16.23 -5.76 14.71
C ARG A 570 -15.68 -7.14 15.07
N SER A 571 -16.51 -8.03 15.61
CA SER A 571 -16.15 -9.41 15.92
C SER A 571 -15.61 -10.10 14.69
N TRP A 572 -16.37 -10.08 13.59
CA TRP A 572 -15.98 -10.70 12.34
C TRP A 572 -14.65 -10.15 11.81
N GLY A 573 -14.47 -8.83 11.81
CA GLY A 573 -13.22 -8.20 11.35
C GLY A 573 -12.01 -8.53 12.21
N ILE A 574 -12.17 -8.65 13.54
CA ILE A 574 -11.08 -9.08 14.44
C ILE A 574 -10.74 -10.54 14.18
N VAL A 575 -11.75 -11.40 14.02
CA VAL A 575 -11.53 -12.83 13.74
C VAL A 575 -10.85 -13.04 12.39
N ASP A 576 -11.29 -12.36 11.32
CA ASP A 576 -10.65 -12.42 10.00
C ASP A 576 -9.18 -11.99 10.10
N ALA A 577 -8.88 -10.87 10.78
CA ALA A 577 -7.51 -10.38 10.93
C ALA A 577 -6.62 -11.35 11.73
N ASN A 578 -7.10 -11.85 12.87
CA ASN A 578 -6.34 -12.80 13.69
C ASN A 578 -6.13 -14.14 12.98
N ALA A 579 -7.10 -14.59 12.18
CA ALA A 579 -7.01 -15.85 11.46
C ALA A 579 -5.97 -15.83 10.32
N GLU A 580 -5.60 -14.65 9.79
CA GLU A 580 -4.53 -14.51 8.80
C GLU A 580 -3.16 -14.86 9.39
N ASP A 581 -2.95 -14.55 10.67
CA ASP A 581 -1.70 -14.79 11.40
C ASP A 581 -1.57 -16.24 11.93
N GLU A 582 -2.64 -17.05 11.84
CA GLU A 582 -2.65 -18.44 12.30
C GLU A 582 -1.77 -19.36 11.44
N THR A 583 -0.87 -20.10 12.10
CA THR A 583 0.09 -21.01 11.45
C THR A 583 -0.50 -22.37 11.09
N LEU A 584 -1.79 -22.60 11.34
CA LEU A 584 -2.48 -23.85 11.02
C LEU A 584 -2.57 -24.07 9.51
N ALA A 585 -2.51 -25.35 9.10
CA ALA A 585 -2.58 -25.72 7.71
C ALA A 585 -4.01 -25.56 7.17
N ASP A 586 -5.02 -25.96 7.94
CA ASP A 586 -6.42 -25.66 7.63
C ASP A 586 -6.77 -24.21 8.05
N LYS A 587 -6.94 -23.33 7.05
CA LYS A 587 -7.30 -21.92 7.26
C LYS A 587 -8.72 -21.72 7.82
N HIS A 588 -9.64 -22.66 7.59
CA HIS A 588 -10.97 -22.60 8.20
C HIS A 588 -10.91 -22.96 9.68
N LEU A 589 -10.04 -23.90 10.07
CA LEU A 589 -9.78 -24.21 11.47
C LEU A 589 -9.10 -23.02 12.18
N GLY A 590 -8.13 -22.36 11.56
CA GLY A 590 -7.53 -21.12 12.08
C GLY A 590 -8.59 -20.04 12.39
N HIS A 591 -9.56 -19.87 11.49
CA HIS A 591 -10.68 -18.94 11.73
C HIS A 591 -11.58 -19.36 12.91
N VAL A 592 -11.75 -20.66 13.17
CA VAL A 592 -12.47 -21.17 14.36
C VAL A 592 -11.67 -20.91 15.63
N VAL A 593 -10.35 -21.08 15.60
CA VAL A 593 -9.45 -20.83 16.73
C VAL A 593 -9.52 -19.36 17.13
N ALA A 594 -9.30 -18.45 16.19
CA ALA A 594 -9.39 -17.00 16.41
C ALA A 594 -10.77 -16.58 16.96
N ALA A 595 -11.85 -17.17 16.42
CA ALA A 595 -13.20 -16.89 16.90
C ALA A 595 -13.44 -17.40 18.34
N MET A 596 -12.86 -18.55 18.70
CA MET A 596 -12.99 -19.13 20.04
C MET A 596 -12.26 -18.29 21.08
N GLU A 597 -11.05 -17.83 20.77
CA GLU A 597 -10.30 -16.93 21.66
C GLU A 597 -11.05 -15.62 21.90
N ARG A 598 -11.58 -15.04 20.82
CA ARG A 598 -12.39 -13.82 20.87
C ARG A 598 -13.65 -14.00 21.73
N ALA A 599 -14.41 -15.07 21.48
CA ALA A 599 -15.62 -15.39 22.24
C ALA A 599 -15.33 -15.70 23.72
N GLN A 600 -14.23 -16.39 24.01
CA GLN A 600 -13.81 -16.67 25.37
C GLN A 600 -13.40 -15.39 26.10
N HIS A 601 -12.70 -14.48 25.43
CA HIS A 601 -12.29 -13.20 26.00
C HIS A 601 -13.51 -12.37 26.42
N SER A 602 -14.49 -12.19 25.53
CA SER A 602 -15.69 -11.41 25.86
C SER A 602 -16.59 -12.10 26.88
N ALA A 603 -16.76 -13.44 26.81
CA ALA A 603 -17.49 -14.19 27.84
C ALA A 603 -16.84 -14.03 29.23
N ASN A 604 -15.50 -14.08 29.32
CA ASN A 604 -14.80 -13.83 30.57
C ASN A 604 -14.95 -12.40 31.09
N LEU A 605 -15.03 -11.40 30.20
CA LEU A 605 -15.29 -10.01 30.61
C LEU A 605 -16.70 -9.85 31.18
N VAL A 606 -17.71 -10.46 30.54
CA VAL A 606 -19.10 -10.48 31.05
C VAL A 606 -19.16 -11.20 32.39
N ALA A 607 -18.55 -12.38 32.49
CA ALA A 607 -18.47 -13.14 33.73
C ALA A 607 -17.74 -12.38 34.85
N ARG A 608 -16.85 -11.43 34.54
CA ARG A 608 -16.18 -10.54 35.50
C ARG A 608 -16.92 -9.21 35.76
N GLY A 609 -18.06 -8.98 35.11
CA GLY A 609 -18.87 -7.77 35.28
C GLY A 609 -18.27 -6.53 34.63
N ARG A 610 -17.36 -6.72 33.67
CA ARG A 610 -16.67 -5.65 32.93
C ARG A 610 -16.99 -5.63 31.43
N GLY A 611 -17.73 -6.63 30.94
CA GLY A 611 -18.04 -6.82 29.52
C GLY A 611 -19.48 -6.49 29.17
N ASP A 612 -19.74 -6.30 27.87
CA ASP A 612 -21.09 -6.11 27.31
C ASP A 612 -21.64 -7.46 26.83
N ALA A 613 -22.84 -7.82 27.29
CA ALA A 613 -23.52 -9.04 26.86
C ALA A 613 -23.78 -9.08 25.34
N THR A 614 -23.97 -7.92 24.71
CA THR A 614 -24.17 -7.80 23.26
C THR A 614 -22.91 -8.16 22.48
N GLU A 615 -21.75 -7.76 23.00
CA GLU A 615 -20.45 -8.07 22.40
C GLU A 615 -20.16 -9.56 22.54
N ALA A 616 -20.38 -10.15 23.73
CA ALA A 616 -20.21 -11.58 23.96
C ALA A 616 -21.16 -12.43 23.10
N ALA A 617 -22.43 -12.03 22.94
CA ALA A 617 -23.37 -12.71 22.06
C ALA A 617 -22.93 -12.65 20.59
N ALA A 618 -22.45 -11.49 20.12
CA ALA A 618 -21.95 -11.33 18.76
C ALA A 618 -20.68 -12.17 18.50
N ASP A 619 -19.75 -12.21 19.46
CA ASP A 619 -18.53 -13.02 19.36
C ASP A 619 -18.87 -14.53 19.35
N LEU A 620 -19.79 -15.00 20.22
CA LEU A 620 -20.27 -16.39 20.23
C LEU A 620 -20.98 -16.77 18.92
N ALA A 621 -21.80 -15.87 18.37
CA ALA A 621 -22.44 -16.07 17.07
C ALA A 621 -21.41 -16.15 15.93
N THR A 622 -20.34 -15.35 16.00
CA THR A 622 -19.23 -15.38 15.04
C THR A 622 -18.45 -16.70 15.12
N LEU A 623 -18.22 -17.21 16.33
CA LEU A 623 -17.66 -18.54 16.54
C LEU A 623 -18.53 -19.61 15.88
N GLN A 624 -19.85 -19.57 16.08
CA GLN A 624 -20.74 -20.52 15.43
C GLN A 624 -20.66 -20.43 13.89
N ALA A 625 -20.72 -19.24 13.32
CA ALA A 625 -20.57 -19.04 11.87
C ALA A 625 -19.23 -19.59 11.35
N SER A 626 -18.14 -19.38 12.09
CA SER A 626 -16.82 -19.93 11.77
C SER A 626 -16.82 -21.45 11.77
N THR A 627 -17.48 -22.09 12.75
CA THR A 627 -17.61 -23.56 12.77
C THR A 627 -18.48 -24.09 11.64
N PHE A 628 -19.51 -23.36 11.21
CA PHE A 628 -20.29 -23.71 10.03
C PHE A 628 -19.44 -23.68 8.78
N ARG A 629 -18.56 -22.67 8.63
CA ARG A 629 -17.62 -22.58 7.51
C ARG A 629 -16.63 -23.75 7.52
N PHE A 630 -16.08 -24.10 8.68
CA PHE A 630 -15.19 -25.26 8.84
C PHE A 630 -15.91 -26.58 8.50
N ARG A 631 -17.16 -26.77 8.98
CA ARG A 631 -17.97 -27.94 8.63
C ARG A 631 -18.34 -27.99 7.15
N ARG A 632 -18.61 -26.84 6.53
CA ARG A 632 -18.94 -26.78 5.10
C ARG A 632 -17.75 -27.17 4.22
N ALA A 633 -16.54 -26.79 4.61
CA ALA A 633 -15.30 -27.23 3.95
C ALA A 633 -15.04 -28.72 4.14
N ASN A 634 -15.49 -29.29 5.27
CA ASN A 634 -15.34 -30.69 5.64
C ASN A 634 -16.70 -31.39 5.85
N PRO A 635 -17.51 -31.56 4.78
CA PRO A 635 -18.92 -31.96 4.88
C PRO A 635 -19.14 -33.43 5.28
N GLY A 636 -18.09 -34.25 5.36
CA GLY A 636 -18.18 -35.70 5.54
C GLY A 636 -18.28 -36.47 4.22
N GLY A 637 -18.90 -37.65 4.26
CA GLY A 637 -19.15 -38.48 3.07
C GLY A 637 -18.09 -39.54 2.77
N VAL A 638 -17.09 -39.71 3.64
CA VAL A 638 -16.11 -40.79 3.49
C VAL A 638 -16.64 -42.07 4.13
N THR A 639 -16.84 -43.10 3.32
CA THR A 639 -17.17 -44.45 3.80
C THR A 639 -15.90 -45.19 4.17
N LEU A 640 -15.84 -45.68 5.42
CA LEU A 640 -14.80 -46.58 5.90
C LEU A 640 -15.29 -48.02 5.81
N ASP A 641 -14.39 -48.96 5.54
CA ASP A 641 -14.68 -50.40 5.48
C ASP A 641 -15.87 -50.77 4.56
N GLY A 642 -16.06 -50.02 3.46
CA GLY A 642 -17.19 -50.23 2.55
C GLY A 642 -18.57 -49.93 3.16
N GLY A 643 -18.62 -49.25 4.31
CA GLY A 643 -19.84 -48.93 5.05
C GLY A 643 -20.22 -49.95 6.13
N LEU A 644 -19.38 -50.96 6.39
CA LEU A 644 -19.63 -51.95 7.43
C LEU A 644 -19.41 -51.35 8.84
N PRO A 645 -20.36 -51.51 9.78
CA PRO A 645 -20.18 -51.09 11.16
C PRO A 645 -19.22 -52.06 11.86
N GLY A 646 -17.97 -51.65 12.09
CA GLY A 646 -16.98 -52.41 12.88
C GLY A 646 -15.82 -53.02 12.10
N GLY A 647 -15.52 -52.51 10.89
CA GLY A 647 -14.29 -52.89 10.21
C GLY A 647 -13.01 -52.30 10.85
N PRO A 648 -11.84 -52.76 10.41
CA PRO A 648 -10.55 -52.37 10.98
C PRO A 648 -10.25 -50.87 10.81
N GLN A 649 -10.68 -50.24 9.71
CA GLN A 649 -10.49 -48.80 9.52
C GLN A 649 -11.31 -48.01 10.54
N ARG A 650 -12.58 -48.42 10.74
CA ARG A 650 -13.50 -47.79 11.69
C ARG A 650 -13.00 -47.93 13.14
N ALA A 651 -12.60 -49.12 13.54
CA ALA A 651 -12.07 -49.38 14.88
C ALA A 651 -10.83 -48.52 15.17
N TRP A 652 -9.92 -48.40 14.19
CA TRP A 652 -8.72 -47.59 14.33
C TRP A 652 -9.02 -46.10 14.45
N VAL A 653 -9.91 -45.55 13.60
CA VAL A 653 -10.24 -44.11 13.70
C VAL A 653 -11.03 -43.80 14.97
N ASP A 654 -11.90 -44.69 15.43
CA ASP A 654 -12.62 -44.49 16.69
C ASP A 654 -11.65 -44.50 17.89
N ASP A 655 -10.64 -45.39 17.89
CA ASP A 655 -9.53 -45.39 18.85
C ASP A 655 -8.70 -44.09 18.79
N TYR A 656 -8.36 -43.62 17.59
CA TYR A 656 -7.68 -42.32 17.43
C TYR A 656 -8.51 -41.16 17.99
N MET A 657 -9.81 -41.12 17.70
CA MET A 657 -10.69 -40.04 18.13
C MET A 657 -11.00 -40.05 19.63
N THR A 658 -10.68 -41.14 20.34
CA THR A 658 -10.76 -41.23 21.81
C THR A 658 -9.42 -40.91 22.46
N THR A 659 -8.31 -41.34 21.86
CA THR A 659 -6.94 -41.12 22.35
C THR A 659 -6.03 -40.62 21.22
N PRO A 660 -6.17 -39.33 20.84
CA PRO A 660 -5.42 -38.76 19.73
C PRO A 660 -3.95 -38.60 20.15
N THR A 661 -3.03 -39.12 19.33
CA THR A 661 -1.59 -39.03 19.60
C THR A 661 -0.79 -38.80 18.32
N LEU A 662 0.30 -38.05 18.44
CA LEU A 662 1.23 -37.76 17.34
C LEU A 662 1.74 -39.03 16.62
N PRO A 663 2.15 -40.12 17.31
CA PRO A 663 2.59 -41.33 16.63
C PRO A 663 1.49 -41.95 15.76
N LYS A 664 0.25 -42.04 16.26
CA LYS A 664 -0.87 -42.63 15.52
C LYS A 664 -1.14 -41.90 14.20
N ILE A 665 -1.25 -40.57 14.23
CA ILE A 665 -1.53 -39.79 13.01
C ILE A 665 -0.35 -39.82 12.03
N LYS A 666 0.90 -39.79 12.52
CA LYS A 666 2.09 -39.88 11.67
C LYS A 666 2.24 -41.24 10.99
N ALA A 667 1.90 -42.34 11.67
CA ALA A 667 1.88 -43.66 11.04
C ALA A 667 0.82 -43.76 9.94
N LEU A 668 -0.36 -43.18 10.16
CA LEU A 668 -1.40 -43.14 9.14
C LEU A 668 -0.98 -42.29 7.93
N GLN A 669 -0.31 -41.16 8.15
CA GLN A 669 0.26 -40.33 7.08
C GLN A 669 1.33 -41.07 6.26
N LYS A 670 2.25 -41.77 6.92
CA LYS A 670 3.26 -42.60 6.25
C LYS A 670 2.62 -43.69 5.40
N LEU A 671 1.64 -44.40 5.95
CA LEU A 671 0.93 -45.41 5.17
C LEU A 671 0.19 -44.81 3.97
N ALA A 672 -0.39 -43.61 4.12
CA ALA A 672 -1.02 -42.88 3.03
C ALA A 672 -0.02 -42.35 1.98
N SER A 673 1.23 -42.04 2.35
CA SER A 673 2.31 -41.67 1.41
C SER A 673 2.94 -42.88 0.72
N GLY A 674 2.58 -44.10 1.10
CA GLY A 674 3.16 -45.34 0.57
C GLY A 674 4.42 -45.81 1.30
N GLU A 675 4.73 -45.20 2.44
CA GLU A 675 5.83 -45.61 3.33
C GLU A 675 5.38 -46.68 4.32
N THR A 676 6.33 -47.48 4.80
CA THR A 676 6.07 -48.47 5.85
C THR A 676 5.85 -47.77 7.20
N PRO A 677 4.70 -48.00 7.87
CA PRO A 677 4.44 -47.41 9.18
C PRO A 677 5.39 -48.00 10.24
N PRO A 678 5.67 -47.25 11.33
CA PRO A 678 6.52 -47.73 12.42
C PRO A 678 6.00 -49.03 13.05
N THR A 679 6.91 -49.93 13.43
CA THR A 679 6.62 -51.21 14.08
C THR A 679 5.84 -50.99 15.39
N GLY A 680 4.73 -51.71 15.58
CA GLY A 680 3.91 -51.64 16.80
C GLY A 680 2.59 -50.86 16.68
N MET A 681 2.31 -50.21 15.53
CA MET A 681 0.99 -49.65 15.24
C MET A 681 0.17 -50.65 14.40
N ASN A 682 -0.94 -51.13 14.96
CA ASN A 682 -1.81 -52.13 14.32
C ASN A 682 -2.60 -51.51 13.14
N LEU A 683 -1.93 -51.37 12.00
CA LEU A 683 -2.49 -50.93 10.71
C LEU A 683 -2.56 -52.09 9.69
N ALA A 684 -2.49 -53.33 10.18
CA ALA A 684 -2.50 -54.53 9.34
C ALA A 684 -3.82 -54.64 8.56
N GLY A 685 -3.74 -54.84 7.24
CA GLY A 685 -4.91 -54.96 6.36
C GLY A 685 -5.49 -53.63 5.88
N ILE A 686 -4.87 -52.49 6.22
CA ILE A 686 -5.25 -51.16 5.71
C ILE A 686 -4.34 -50.81 4.52
N ASP A 687 -4.92 -50.55 3.36
CA ASP A 687 -4.20 -50.14 2.16
C ASP A 687 -3.95 -48.61 2.16
N GLN A 688 -3.05 -48.15 1.27
CA GLN A 688 -2.72 -46.73 1.13
C GLN A 688 -3.97 -45.85 0.92
N ARG A 689 -4.92 -46.31 0.08
CA ARG A 689 -6.17 -45.59 -0.17
C ARG A 689 -7.08 -45.60 1.05
N GLY A 690 -7.14 -46.70 1.80
CA GLY A 690 -7.81 -46.80 3.08
C GLY A 690 -7.26 -45.80 4.09
N ALA A 691 -5.93 -45.70 4.22
CA ALA A 691 -5.27 -44.75 5.10
C ALA A 691 -5.58 -43.29 4.72
N ALA A 692 -5.55 -42.95 3.44
CA ALA A 692 -5.93 -41.62 2.96
C ALA A 692 -7.41 -41.29 3.27
N ARG A 693 -8.32 -42.25 3.08
CA ARG A 693 -9.74 -42.09 3.48
C ARG A 693 -9.89 -41.89 4.99
N MET A 694 -9.15 -42.64 5.80
CA MET A 694 -9.18 -42.49 7.26
C MET A 694 -8.71 -41.09 7.69
N LEU A 695 -7.66 -40.53 7.07
CA LEU A 695 -7.24 -39.14 7.33
C LEU A 695 -8.35 -38.13 7.04
N THR A 696 -8.97 -38.24 5.86
CA THR A 696 -10.11 -37.37 5.49
C THR A 696 -11.30 -37.58 6.43
N TRP A 697 -11.56 -38.81 6.86
CA TRP A 697 -12.62 -39.11 7.83
C TRP A 697 -12.35 -38.45 9.18
N ILE A 698 -11.13 -38.52 9.69
CA ILE A 698 -10.72 -37.89 10.96
C ILE A 698 -10.95 -36.37 10.91
N GLY A 699 -10.52 -35.70 9.84
CA GLY A 699 -10.76 -34.25 9.66
C GLY A 699 -12.25 -33.91 9.64
N ASN A 700 -13.05 -34.70 8.93
CA ASN A 700 -14.51 -34.56 8.88
C ASN A 700 -15.17 -34.76 10.26
N GLU A 701 -14.70 -35.73 11.04
CA GLU A 701 -15.21 -36.04 12.37
C GLU A 701 -14.87 -34.91 13.35
N HIS A 702 -13.65 -34.35 13.30
CA HIS A 702 -13.29 -33.16 14.07
C HIS A 702 -14.20 -31.97 13.73
N ALA A 703 -14.42 -31.68 12.44
CA ALA A 703 -15.31 -30.60 12.03
C ALA A 703 -16.75 -30.78 12.53
N MET A 704 -17.27 -32.02 12.50
CA MET A 704 -18.59 -32.34 13.05
C MET A 704 -18.64 -32.15 14.57
N ARG A 705 -17.66 -32.71 15.31
CA ARG A 705 -17.63 -32.62 16.78
C ARG A 705 -17.51 -31.18 17.25
N VAL A 706 -16.62 -30.39 16.64
CA VAL A 706 -16.46 -28.96 16.90
C VAL A 706 -17.79 -28.22 16.73
N GLN A 707 -18.44 -28.40 15.58
CA GLN A 707 -19.73 -27.78 15.30
C GLN A 707 -20.81 -28.20 16.32
N GLN A 708 -20.91 -29.50 16.66
CA GLN A 708 -21.88 -29.99 17.63
C GLN A 708 -21.66 -29.39 19.02
N ARG A 709 -20.40 -29.31 19.49
CA ARG A 709 -20.08 -28.75 20.81
C ARG A 709 -20.32 -27.24 20.85
N VAL A 710 -19.96 -26.51 19.80
CA VAL A 710 -20.26 -25.07 19.68
C VAL A 710 -21.77 -24.83 19.61
N ASN A 711 -22.53 -25.64 18.88
CA ASN A 711 -23.99 -25.54 18.87
C ASN A 711 -24.61 -25.80 20.25
N ARG A 712 -24.08 -26.76 21.03
CA ARG A 712 -24.51 -27.00 22.41
C ARG A 712 -24.19 -25.82 23.32
N LEU A 713 -23.02 -25.20 23.16
CA LEU A 713 -22.64 -23.97 23.85
C LEU A 713 -23.62 -22.84 23.55
N LEU A 714 -23.93 -22.59 22.27
CA LEU A 714 -24.86 -21.51 21.93
C LEU A 714 -26.31 -21.78 22.32
N ALA A 715 -26.71 -23.06 22.44
CA ALA A 715 -28.02 -23.40 22.97
C ALA A 715 -28.17 -22.99 24.44
N ASP A 716 -27.06 -22.92 25.18
CA ASP A 716 -27.05 -22.62 26.60
C ASP A 716 -25.66 -22.10 27.05
N PRO A 717 -25.37 -20.81 26.87
CA PRO A 717 -24.09 -20.24 27.24
C PRO A 717 -23.92 -20.05 28.76
N THR A 718 -24.99 -20.27 29.53
CA THR A 718 -24.97 -20.17 31.00
C THR A 718 -24.34 -21.40 31.64
N ASP A 719 -24.16 -22.50 30.90
CA ASP A 719 -23.43 -23.68 31.35
C ASP A 719 -21.92 -23.55 31.02
N PRO A 720 -21.05 -23.30 32.02
CA PRO A 720 -19.62 -23.10 31.81
C PRO A 720 -18.90 -24.39 31.37
N GLN A 721 -19.53 -25.56 31.49
CA GLN A 721 -18.95 -26.79 30.97
C GLN A 721 -19.03 -26.82 29.45
N ARG A 722 -20.06 -26.23 28.83
CA ARG A 722 -20.21 -26.25 27.37
C ARG A 722 -19.14 -25.45 26.65
N ILE A 723 -18.67 -24.35 27.24
CA ILE A 723 -17.56 -23.57 26.65
C ILE A 723 -16.24 -24.34 26.75
N ARG A 724 -16.04 -25.12 27.83
CA ARG A 724 -14.89 -26.01 27.97
C ARG A 724 -14.93 -27.16 26.99
N ASP A 725 -16.10 -27.79 26.83
CA ASP A 725 -16.33 -28.87 25.88
C ASP A 725 -16.09 -28.42 24.43
N ALA A 726 -16.58 -27.23 24.07
CA ALA A 726 -16.34 -26.62 22.76
C ALA A 726 -14.84 -26.36 22.56
N ARG A 727 -14.17 -25.76 23.56
CA ARG A 727 -12.73 -25.51 23.53
C ARG A 727 -11.92 -26.80 23.38
N ALA A 728 -12.24 -27.84 24.16
CA ALA A 728 -11.56 -29.12 24.11
C ALA A 728 -11.67 -29.77 22.73
N ALA A 729 -12.85 -29.70 22.10
CA ALA A 729 -13.04 -30.21 20.74
C ALA A 729 -12.22 -29.43 19.69
N ILE A 730 -12.12 -28.10 19.84
CA ILE A 730 -11.31 -27.25 18.96
C ILE A 730 -9.83 -27.56 19.14
N VAL A 731 -9.33 -27.63 20.39
CA VAL A 731 -7.94 -27.98 20.70
C VAL A 731 -7.57 -29.34 20.12
N ALA A 732 -8.42 -30.36 20.28
CA ALA A 732 -8.16 -31.68 19.71
C ALA A 732 -8.08 -31.67 18.17
N ALA A 733 -8.83 -30.80 17.50
CA ALA A 733 -8.74 -30.61 16.06
C ALA A 733 -7.45 -29.85 15.67
N THR A 734 -7.10 -28.81 16.42
CA THR A 734 -5.85 -28.03 16.26
C THR A 734 -4.62 -28.91 16.43
N ASP A 735 -4.57 -29.72 17.48
CA ASP A 735 -3.49 -30.67 17.73
C ASP A 735 -3.33 -31.65 16.57
N THR A 736 -4.45 -32.21 16.07
CA THR A 736 -4.44 -33.13 14.94
C THR A 736 -3.92 -32.46 13.66
N ASP A 737 -4.32 -31.21 13.37
CA ASP A 737 -3.83 -30.44 12.22
C ASP A 737 -2.33 -30.12 12.33
N GLN A 738 -1.86 -29.68 13.51
CA GLN A 738 -0.46 -29.39 13.77
C GLN A 738 0.41 -30.65 13.64
N TRP A 739 -0.03 -31.75 14.24
CA TRP A 739 0.66 -33.03 14.10
C TRP A 739 0.70 -33.49 12.64
N ALA A 740 -0.41 -33.35 11.90
CA ALA A 740 -0.47 -33.73 10.50
C ALA A 740 0.45 -32.85 9.63
N SER A 741 0.41 -31.53 9.80
CA SER A 741 1.18 -30.56 9.01
C SER A 741 2.66 -30.48 9.38
N GLY A 742 3.04 -30.96 10.57
CA GLY A 742 4.41 -30.82 11.09
C GLY A 742 4.70 -29.45 11.70
N VAL A 743 3.68 -28.61 11.89
CA VAL A 743 3.79 -27.33 12.61
C VAL A 743 3.90 -27.62 14.11
N HIS A 744 4.89 -27.02 14.77
CA HIS A 744 5.08 -27.19 16.21
C HIS A 744 4.08 -26.37 17.03
N HIS A 745 3.61 -26.95 18.13
CA HIS A 745 2.83 -26.22 19.13
C HIS A 745 3.73 -25.20 19.84
N THR A 746 3.33 -23.95 19.82
CA THR A 746 3.95 -22.83 20.53
C THR A 746 2.91 -22.18 21.44
N PRO A 747 3.31 -21.31 22.39
CA PRO A 747 2.35 -20.57 23.22
C PRO A 747 1.43 -19.63 22.44
N TRP A 748 1.74 -19.34 21.16
CA TRP A 748 1.12 -18.27 20.38
C TRP A 748 0.31 -18.74 19.18
N ASN A 749 0.35 -20.05 18.86
CA ASN A 749 -0.29 -20.61 17.66
C ASN A 749 -1.25 -21.77 17.96
N ALA A 750 -1.65 -21.90 19.23
CA ALA A 750 -2.56 -22.94 19.68
C ALA A 750 -3.38 -22.43 20.87
N LEU A 751 -4.67 -22.75 20.85
CA LEU A 751 -5.56 -22.54 21.99
C LEU A 751 -5.07 -23.37 23.18
N HIS A 752 -4.89 -22.71 24.33
CA HIS A 752 -4.61 -23.47 25.55
C HIS A 752 -5.75 -24.46 25.87
N PRO A 753 -5.46 -25.66 26.38
CA PRO A 753 -6.48 -26.57 26.84
C PRO A 753 -7.31 -25.94 27.98
N PRO A 754 -8.61 -26.30 28.11
CA PRO A 754 -9.43 -25.80 29.21
C PRO A 754 -8.87 -26.25 30.56
N GLY A 755 -8.76 -25.32 31.51
CA GLY A 755 -8.33 -25.64 32.87
C GLY A 755 -9.46 -26.23 33.72
N ASN A 756 -9.10 -26.90 34.82
CA ASN A 756 -10.04 -27.54 35.75
C ASN A 756 -10.60 -26.61 36.83
N ASN A 757 -10.33 -25.31 36.75
CA ASN A 757 -10.77 -24.34 37.77
C ASN A 757 -12.31 -24.29 37.83
N PRO A 758 -12.92 -24.17 39.02
CA PRO A 758 -14.37 -23.98 39.10
C PRO A 758 -14.77 -22.64 38.42
N PRO A 759 -15.94 -22.60 37.76
CA PRO A 759 -16.46 -21.36 37.19
C PRO A 759 -16.77 -20.33 38.30
N PRO A 760 -16.84 -19.03 37.99
CA PRO A 760 -17.37 -18.03 38.90
C PRO A 760 -18.78 -18.43 39.39
N ARG A 761 -19.07 -18.22 40.69
CA ARG A 761 -20.34 -18.62 41.31
C ARG A 761 -21.57 -17.95 40.68
N ASP A 762 -21.37 -16.83 40.00
CA ASP A 762 -22.38 -16.00 39.36
C ASP A 762 -22.32 -16.05 37.82
N TRP A 763 -21.66 -17.08 37.26
CA TRP A 763 -21.56 -17.25 35.81
C TRP A 763 -22.94 -17.34 35.14
N GLU A 764 -23.84 -18.14 35.71
CA GLU A 764 -25.18 -18.38 35.17
C GLU A 764 -25.98 -17.07 35.07
N ASP A 765 -26.05 -16.32 36.16
CA ASP A 765 -26.73 -15.02 36.22
C ASP A 765 -26.15 -14.01 35.23
N ARG A 766 -24.82 -13.94 35.13
CA ARG A 766 -24.13 -12.97 34.25
C ARG A 766 -24.24 -13.32 32.77
N MET A 767 -24.34 -14.60 32.43
CA MET A 767 -24.47 -15.07 31.05
C MET A 767 -25.93 -15.16 30.58
N GLY A 768 -26.91 -15.05 31.48
CA GLY A 768 -28.35 -15.01 31.12
C GLY A 768 -28.68 -14.01 30.00
N PRO A 769 -28.27 -12.73 30.09
CA PRO A 769 -28.50 -11.76 29.02
C PRO A 769 -27.84 -12.12 27.69
N VAL A 770 -26.72 -12.86 27.71
CA VAL A 770 -26.05 -13.35 26.50
C VAL A 770 -26.89 -14.46 25.85
N ALA A 771 -27.47 -15.35 26.65
CA ALA A 771 -28.37 -16.40 26.18
C ALA A 771 -29.61 -15.81 25.48
N ASP A 772 -30.18 -14.74 26.03
CA ASP A 772 -31.35 -14.06 25.47
C ASP A 772 -31.05 -13.42 24.11
N LEU A 773 -29.86 -12.82 23.93
CA LEU A 773 -29.45 -12.19 22.67
C LEU A 773 -29.06 -13.19 21.56
N LEU A 774 -28.82 -14.45 21.93
CA LEU A 774 -28.55 -15.54 21.00
C LEU A 774 -29.83 -16.23 20.48
N ARG A 775 -30.97 -16.05 21.17
CA ARG A 775 -32.29 -16.53 20.78
C ARG A 775 -32.98 -15.51 19.89
#